data_AF-A0A2E5YSR1-F1
#
_entry.id   AF-A0A2E5YSR1-F1
#
_cell.length_a   1.000
_cell.length_b   1.000
_cell.length_c   1.000
_cell.angle_alpha   90.00
_cell.angle_beta   90.00
_cell.angle_gamma   90.00
#
_symmetry.space_group_name_H-M   'P 1'
#
loop_
_entity.id
_entity.type
_entity.pdbx_description
1 polymer ?
#
loop_
_entity_poly.entity_id
_entity_poly.type
_entity_poly.pdbx_seq_one_letter_code
_entity_poly.pdbx_strand_id
1 'polypeptide(L)'
;MSETAPPKKSRLAAANVGPGANSSDGAGSTLDWQDGFRLENLVRLTIILLQFGLVILLLREFQLQSKVFLYLLVIAWSGFIVHHFLPRDWKMPFFVVLSLGTIGYVVGLVSALSLVAVGSGLIGLAHIPVPYFVRISLIIAAGAALAYMRTMPDAIPALAPVWPILGSMFMFRMIIYLYDLKHRAAPVSPARAFAYFFMLPNVLFPLFPVVDYKTFCRTYLSADSFEIYQKGTRWMLRGVVHLLLYRLIYQNFMIDVTEVVSGGTAALFMATTFLRYLQVSGSFNLVIGLLCLFGFNLPETFNKYLLASSFTDLWRRINVYWKDFMQKVFYNPMLFWMKRRIGDTGALFVAATWTFFATWALHEYQTFWISGFFPGKMQDIAFWSFLGLMILGNMYIEQRFGRKRKSLSQVKRTLGEDILLALRTVTMFSVFVTAWALWSADSIADWVKLISTFGHSSGLEIVTIFGCLSVLGLGAVIEAHAPRNKPLASLRLGTPLEPMRFWRPAAIGVATSLALLALTHRPIISRFPSDLAAMSTKLTSRALNVADAKMLERGYYENLIDVAKFNPELAELYKERPPDWNTNPTIRLQEEGSFPPYDLHPSLTVVYKGEELSTNSLGLRDREYEREKPAGTVRIVILGASHTVGVGVKDDETYENLLEDRLNRESSDGTRYEVMNFAVSGYGPTCRLATFEDKVLAFDPDVVMSVGIDDVNWVAIELGNAISKSRPMPYDYLARRVEEAGIEPGVASVIAEEKMRPIREDMLRWVYERMGALGTESGITVLQTFLPRAGDYSDERELLDRQTELAVEARLPVIDTSTAYDSAQDKHSLWIENWDNHPNPQGHILLAEAVHRVLTPWLPHPDAESSPSVSEAANTLE
;
A
#
# COMPACT_ATOMS: atom_id res chain seq x y z
N MET A 1 -0.67 -78.34 34.18
CA MET A 1 -0.94 -76.92 34.44
C MET A 1 -0.12 -76.08 33.49
N SER A 2 -0.81 -75.34 32.61
CA SER A 2 -0.41 -74.06 31.98
C SER A 2 0.90 -74.02 31.16
N GLU A 3 0.93 -73.65 29.89
CA GLU A 3 -0.11 -73.31 28.90
C GLU A 3 0.61 -73.24 27.55
N THR A 4 -0.05 -73.79 26.53
CA THR A 4 0.47 -74.07 25.20
C THR A 4 0.36 -72.85 24.27
N ALA A 5 1.45 -72.50 23.60
CA ALA A 5 1.43 -71.70 22.37
C ALA A 5 1.52 -72.61 21.14
N PRO A 6 0.67 -72.38 20.11
CA PRO A 6 0.99 -72.81 18.75
C PRO A 6 0.81 -71.68 17.69
N PRO A 7 1.29 -71.88 16.45
CA PRO A 7 2.05 -70.86 15.71
C PRO A 7 1.38 -70.29 14.45
N LYS A 8 2.05 -69.27 13.88
CA LYS A 8 1.86 -68.72 12.53
C LYS A 8 1.84 -69.83 11.45
N LYS A 9 0.84 -69.80 10.57
CA LYS A 9 0.94 -70.32 9.20
C LYS A 9 0.25 -69.39 8.19
N SER A 10 1.04 -68.99 7.19
CA SER A 10 0.64 -68.43 5.91
C SER A 10 0.10 -69.52 4.97
N ARG A 11 -0.87 -69.19 4.11
CA ARG A 11 -0.84 -69.57 2.68
C ARG A 11 -1.90 -68.81 1.87
N LEU A 12 -1.44 -68.38 0.69
CA LEU A 12 -2.17 -67.79 -0.43
C LEU A 12 -3.19 -68.79 -1.02
N ALA A 13 -4.31 -68.30 -1.58
CA ALA A 13 -4.52 -68.19 -3.04
C ALA A 13 -6.00 -67.93 -3.44
N ALA A 14 -6.16 -66.91 -4.27
CA ALA A 14 -6.97 -66.80 -5.50
C ALA A 14 -8.50 -67.03 -5.55
N ALA A 15 -9.13 -66.06 -6.23
CA ALA A 15 -10.30 -66.12 -7.13
C ALA A 15 -11.73 -66.08 -6.53
N ASN A 16 -12.41 -64.94 -6.66
CA ASN A 16 -13.31 -64.72 -7.80
C ASN A 16 -13.90 -63.29 -7.81
N VAL A 17 -13.81 -62.65 -8.97
CA VAL A 17 -14.40 -61.35 -9.31
C VAL A 17 -15.79 -61.59 -9.86
N GLY A 18 -16.79 -60.94 -9.28
CA GLY A 18 -18.17 -60.85 -9.78
C GLY A 18 -18.88 -59.66 -9.09
N PRO A 19 -19.66 -58.85 -9.82
CA PRO A 19 -19.88 -57.45 -9.48
C PRO A 19 -21.05 -57.28 -8.49
N GLY A 20 -20.79 -56.60 -7.38
CA GLY A 20 -21.80 -56.23 -6.40
C GLY A 20 -21.39 -54.92 -5.75
N ALA A 21 -21.94 -53.82 -6.27
CA ALA A 21 -21.82 -52.50 -5.69
C ALA A 21 -22.36 -52.50 -4.26
N ASN A 22 -21.53 -52.09 -3.31
CA ASN A 22 -21.96 -51.40 -2.10
C ASN A 22 -20.78 -50.65 -1.50
N SER A 23 -20.67 -49.38 -1.89
CA SER A 23 -19.83 -48.37 -1.27
C SER A 23 -20.39 -48.02 0.10
N SER A 24 -19.83 -48.62 1.15
CA SER A 24 -19.97 -48.11 2.52
C SER A 24 -18.77 -47.21 2.82
N ASP A 25 -18.77 -45.99 2.28
CA ASP A 25 -17.92 -44.90 2.76
C ASP A 25 -18.70 -44.07 3.79
N GLY A 26 -18.10 -43.92 4.98
CA GLY A 26 -18.73 -43.31 6.15
C GLY A 26 -19.01 -41.81 6.01
N ALA A 27 -20.30 -41.48 6.09
CA ALA A 27 -20.92 -40.36 6.81
C ALA A 27 -20.14 -39.03 6.91
N GLY A 28 -20.27 -38.23 5.85
CA GLY A 28 -20.57 -36.79 5.91
C GLY A 28 -21.48 -36.52 4.72
N SER A 29 -22.78 -36.35 4.94
CA SER A 29 -23.76 -36.21 3.85
C SER A 29 -23.51 -34.93 3.07
N THR A 30 -22.72 -35.01 2.00
CA THR A 30 -22.59 -33.95 1.02
C THR A 30 -23.96 -33.75 0.37
N LEU A 31 -24.52 -32.55 0.49
CA LEU A 31 -25.80 -32.15 -0.11
C LEU A 31 -25.87 -32.65 -1.56
N ASP A 32 -26.86 -33.49 -1.88
CA ASP A 32 -27.18 -33.77 -3.27
C ASP A 32 -27.64 -32.46 -3.92
N TRP A 33 -27.29 -32.22 -5.18
CA TRP A 33 -27.57 -30.92 -5.82
C TRP A 33 -29.08 -30.61 -5.85
N GLN A 34 -29.91 -31.66 -5.87
CA GLN A 34 -31.38 -31.59 -5.77
C GLN A 34 -31.85 -31.12 -4.38
N ASP A 35 -31.12 -31.48 -3.31
CA ASP A 35 -31.42 -31.02 -1.96
C ASP A 35 -31.17 -29.51 -1.78
N GLY A 36 -30.40 -28.89 -2.67
CA GLY A 36 -30.19 -27.44 -2.69
C GLY A 36 -31.48 -26.64 -2.88
N PHE A 37 -32.49 -27.22 -3.55
CA PHE A 37 -33.78 -26.58 -3.81
C PHE A 37 -34.78 -26.69 -2.64
N ARG A 38 -34.43 -27.38 -1.54
CA ARG A 38 -35.26 -27.41 -0.34
C ARG A 38 -35.31 -26.01 0.29
N LEU A 39 -36.50 -25.58 0.74
CA LEU A 39 -36.72 -24.26 1.33
C LEU A 39 -35.72 -23.91 2.44
N GLU A 40 -35.41 -24.86 3.34
CA GLU A 40 -34.42 -24.65 4.40
C GLU A 40 -33.02 -24.32 3.86
N ASN A 41 -32.58 -25.02 2.81
CA ASN A 41 -31.28 -24.80 2.19
C ASN A 41 -31.25 -23.50 1.38
N LEU A 42 -32.36 -23.12 0.74
CA LEU A 42 -32.51 -21.82 0.09
C LEU A 42 -32.41 -20.67 1.09
N VAL A 43 -32.99 -20.80 2.28
CA VAL A 43 -32.87 -19.79 3.35
C VAL A 43 -31.42 -19.68 3.83
N ARG A 44 -30.77 -20.82 4.12
CA ARG A 44 -29.35 -20.84 4.52
C ARG A 44 -28.44 -20.23 3.43
N LEU A 45 -28.69 -20.55 2.16
CA LEU A 45 -27.96 -20.01 1.01
C LEU A 45 -28.16 -18.50 0.90
N THR A 46 -29.39 -18.02 1.02
CA THR A 46 -29.72 -16.57 0.99
C THR A 46 -28.94 -15.82 2.07
N ILE A 47 -28.81 -16.38 3.26
CA ILE A 47 -28.05 -15.78 4.36
C ILE A 47 -26.54 -15.76 4.09
N ILE A 48 -25.99 -16.80 3.46
CA ILE A 48 -24.58 -16.81 3.02
C ILE A 48 -24.36 -15.76 1.93
N LEU A 49 -25.26 -15.67 0.95
CA LEU A 49 -25.19 -14.68 -0.13
C LEU A 49 -25.28 -13.25 0.42
N LEU A 50 -26.14 -13.02 1.42
CA LEU A 50 -26.23 -11.75 2.14
C LEU A 50 -24.92 -11.43 2.87
N GLN A 51 -24.34 -12.38 3.62
CA GLN A 51 -23.05 -12.18 4.28
C GLN A 51 -21.92 -11.88 3.29
N PHE A 52 -21.86 -12.60 2.17
CA PHE A 52 -20.86 -12.33 1.12
C PHE A 52 -21.09 -10.96 0.47
N GLY A 53 -22.33 -10.61 0.16
CA GLY A 53 -22.70 -9.27 -0.35
C GLY A 53 -22.31 -8.14 0.61
N LEU A 54 -22.56 -8.32 1.92
CA LEU A 54 -22.16 -7.36 2.95
C LEU A 54 -20.64 -7.18 3.02
N VAL A 55 -19.86 -8.26 2.84
CA VAL A 55 -18.39 -8.15 2.76
C VAL A 55 -17.96 -7.35 1.54
N ILE A 56 -18.58 -7.56 0.37
CA ILE A 56 -18.30 -6.78 -0.84
C ILE A 56 -18.63 -5.30 -0.59
N LEU A 57 -19.77 -5.02 0.04
CA LEU A 57 -20.21 -3.68 0.38
C LEU A 57 -19.23 -3.00 1.34
N LEU A 58 -18.79 -3.69 2.40
CA LEU A 58 -17.75 -3.18 3.32
C LEU A 58 -16.44 -2.86 2.60
N LEU A 59 -15.96 -3.76 1.73
CA LEU A 59 -14.73 -3.52 0.96
C LEU A 59 -14.86 -2.31 0.03
N ARG A 60 -16.07 -2.05 -0.50
CA ARG A 60 -16.38 -0.89 -1.33
C ARG A 60 -16.45 0.40 -0.53
N GLU A 61 -17.29 0.46 0.51
CA GLU A 61 -17.53 1.67 1.31
C GLU A 61 -16.27 2.14 2.01
N PHE A 62 -15.47 1.21 2.53
CA PHE A 62 -14.17 1.52 3.11
C PHE A 62 -13.03 1.49 2.07
N GLN A 63 -13.29 1.31 0.77
CA GLN A 63 -12.26 1.29 -0.28
C GLN A 63 -11.00 0.44 0.06
N LEU A 64 -11.18 -0.72 0.69
CA LEU A 64 -10.09 -1.49 1.34
C LEU A 64 -9.17 -2.24 0.37
N GLN A 65 -9.59 -2.36 -0.89
CA GLN A 65 -8.90 -3.09 -1.95
C GLN A 65 -9.15 -2.38 -3.30
N SER A 66 -8.48 -2.85 -4.35
CA SER A 66 -8.63 -2.33 -5.71
C SER A 66 -10.05 -2.49 -6.26
N LYS A 67 -10.46 -1.60 -7.18
CA LYS A 67 -11.74 -1.72 -7.91
C LYS A 67 -11.80 -3.05 -8.67
N VAL A 68 -10.67 -3.49 -9.23
CA VAL A 68 -10.55 -4.76 -9.94
C VAL A 68 -10.83 -5.96 -9.02
N PHE A 69 -10.38 -5.91 -7.76
CA PHE A 69 -10.69 -6.96 -6.79
C PHE A 69 -12.18 -6.98 -6.41
N LEU A 70 -12.84 -5.83 -6.30
CA LEU A 70 -14.29 -5.77 -6.10
C LEU A 70 -15.04 -6.42 -7.27
N TYR A 71 -14.64 -6.16 -8.52
CA TYR A 71 -15.22 -6.82 -9.68
C TYR A 71 -15.00 -8.35 -9.65
N LEU A 72 -13.80 -8.81 -9.28
CA LEU A 72 -13.54 -10.23 -9.07
C LEU A 72 -14.51 -10.82 -8.04
N LEU A 73 -14.76 -10.15 -6.91
CA LEU A 73 -15.69 -10.65 -5.90
C LEU A 73 -17.13 -10.69 -6.39
N VAL A 74 -17.57 -9.74 -7.23
CA VAL A 74 -18.91 -9.77 -7.85
C VAL A 74 -19.04 -10.94 -8.84
N ILE A 75 -18.01 -11.18 -9.65
CA ILE A 75 -17.92 -12.36 -10.53
C ILE A 75 -17.95 -13.64 -9.69
N ALA A 76 -17.19 -13.69 -8.60
CA ALA A 76 -17.14 -14.83 -7.69
C ALA A 76 -18.46 -15.05 -6.94
N TRP A 77 -19.17 -13.98 -6.56
CA TRP A 77 -20.49 -14.04 -5.93
C TRP A 77 -21.51 -14.68 -6.88
N SER A 78 -21.53 -14.24 -8.13
CA SER A 78 -22.39 -14.80 -9.17
C SER A 78 -21.99 -16.25 -9.51
N GLY A 79 -20.69 -16.51 -9.64
CA GLY A 79 -20.15 -17.85 -9.88
C GLY A 79 -20.40 -18.81 -8.73
N PHE A 80 -20.42 -18.34 -7.49
CA PHE A 80 -20.73 -19.15 -6.32
C PHE A 80 -22.18 -19.68 -6.35
N ILE A 81 -23.14 -18.87 -6.79
CA ILE A 81 -24.54 -19.29 -6.96
C ILE A 81 -24.61 -20.47 -7.94
N VAL A 82 -24.00 -20.33 -9.11
CA VAL A 82 -23.95 -21.40 -10.12
C VAL A 82 -23.24 -22.64 -9.57
N HIS A 83 -22.08 -22.46 -8.93
CA HIS A 83 -21.31 -23.55 -8.33
C HIS A 83 -22.08 -24.32 -7.24
N HIS A 84 -22.95 -23.67 -6.48
CA HIS A 84 -23.77 -24.32 -5.46
C HIS A 84 -24.71 -25.37 -6.07
N PHE A 85 -25.43 -25.00 -7.13
CA PHE A 85 -26.45 -25.82 -7.79
C PHE A 85 -25.89 -26.81 -8.83
N LEU A 86 -24.61 -26.71 -9.20
CA LEU A 86 -24.00 -27.64 -10.14
C LEU A 86 -23.87 -29.07 -9.55
N PRO A 87 -24.01 -30.13 -10.37
CA PRO A 87 -23.68 -31.49 -9.97
C PRO A 87 -22.20 -31.61 -9.57
N ARG A 88 -21.89 -32.53 -8.65
CA ARG A 88 -20.56 -32.68 -8.05
C ARG A 88 -19.42 -32.80 -9.07
N ASP A 89 -19.65 -33.50 -10.18
CA ASP A 89 -18.63 -33.70 -11.22
C ASP A 89 -18.31 -32.43 -12.02
N TRP A 90 -19.27 -31.50 -12.11
CA TRP A 90 -19.14 -30.23 -12.84
C TRP A 90 -18.59 -29.09 -11.97
N LYS A 91 -18.63 -29.22 -10.64
CA LYS A 91 -18.15 -28.18 -9.71
C LYS A 91 -16.67 -27.82 -9.92
N MET A 92 -15.81 -28.83 -10.08
CA MET A 92 -14.37 -28.61 -10.25
C MET A 92 -14.01 -28.03 -11.62
N PRO A 93 -14.51 -28.57 -12.76
CA PRO A 93 -14.32 -27.93 -14.08
C PRO A 93 -14.88 -26.50 -14.13
N PHE A 94 -16.04 -26.26 -13.54
CA PHE A 94 -16.62 -24.91 -13.48
C PHE A 94 -15.71 -23.94 -12.72
N PHE A 95 -15.15 -24.35 -11.57
CA PHE A 95 -14.20 -23.52 -10.82
C PHE A 95 -12.96 -23.16 -11.66
N VAL A 96 -12.46 -24.10 -12.49
CA VAL A 96 -11.35 -23.84 -13.42
C VAL A 96 -11.76 -22.80 -14.46
N VAL A 97 -12.91 -22.97 -15.13
CA VAL A 97 -13.40 -22.04 -16.14
C VAL A 97 -13.62 -20.65 -15.56
N LEU A 98 -14.22 -20.55 -14.38
CA LEU A 98 -14.43 -19.30 -13.66
C LEU A 98 -13.09 -18.62 -13.33
N SER A 99 -12.10 -19.39 -12.89
CA SER A 99 -10.77 -18.85 -12.54
C SER A 99 -10.02 -18.35 -13.77
N LEU A 100 -10.00 -19.13 -14.86
CA LEU A 100 -9.37 -18.74 -16.12
C LEU A 100 -10.06 -17.54 -16.79
N GLY A 101 -11.40 -17.49 -16.75
CA GLY A 101 -12.18 -16.36 -17.23
C GLY A 101 -11.88 -15.07 -16.45
N THR A 102 -11.77 -15.18 -15.12
CA THR A 102 -11.36 -14.06 -14.27
C THR A 102 -9.95 -13.58 -14.59
N ILE A 103 -9.00 -14.48 -14.85
CA ILE A 103 -7.65 -14.10 -15.29
C ILE A 103 -7.74 -13.31 -16.61
N GLY A 104 -8.49 -13.80 -17.59
CA GLY A 104 -8.74 -13.10 -18.86
C GLY A 104 -9.29 -11.69 -18.69
N TYR A 105 -10.23 -11.52 -17.77
CA TYR A 105 -10.81 -10.22 -17.44
C TYR A 105 -9.80 -9.26 -16.78
N VAL A 106 -8.96 -9.76 -15.87
CA VAL A 106 -8.04 -8.92 -15.08
C VAL A 106 -6.82 -8.46 -15.88
N VAL A 107 -6.18 -9.36 -16.64
CA VAL A 107 -4.90 -9.05 -17.32
C VAL A 107 -5.03 -8.88 -18.83
N GLY A 108 -6.24 -8.99 -19.36
CA GLY A 108 -6.50 -9.01 -20.80
C GLY A 108 -6.26 -10.38 -21.44
N LEU A 109 -6.90 -10.61 -22.58
CA LEU A 109 -6.95 -11.93 -23.22
C LEU A 109 -5.56 -12.44 -23.65
N VAL A 110 -4.72 -11.58 -24.24
CA VAL A 110 -3.40 -11.96 -24.75
C VAL A 110 -2.47 -12.39 -23.61
N SER A 111 -2.40 -11.59 -22.54
CA SER A 111 -1.58 -11.89 -21.35
C SER A 111 -2.09 -13.13 -20.62
N ALA A 112 -3.42 -13.30 -20.53
CA ALA A 112 -4.03 -14.47 -19.92
C ALA A 112 -3.71 -15.77 -20.68
N LEU A 113 -3.84 -15.76 -22.02
CA LEU A 113 -3.50 -16.92 -22.84
C LEU A 113 -2.01 -17.27 -22.72
N SER A 114 -1.14 -16.26 -22.67
CA SER A 114 0.31 -16.44 -22.49
C SER A 114 0.62 -17.06 -21.12
N LEU A 115 0.02 -16.53 -20.05
CA LEU A 115 0.15 -17.06 -18.68
C LEU A 115 -0.32 -18.52 -18.58
N VAL A 116 -1.48 -18.82 -19.17
CA VAL A 116 -2.03 -20.18 -19.20
C VAL A 116 -1.17 -21.12 -20.03
N ALA A 117 -0.63 -20.67 -21.16
CA ALA A 117 0.26 -21.48 -22.01
C ALA A 117 1.56 -21.85 -21.26
N VAL A 118 2.22 -20.86 -20.65
CA VAL A 118 3.44 -21.09 -19.84
C VAL A 118 3.13 -22.01 -18.66
N GLY A 119 2.06 -21.72 -17.92
CA GLY A 119 1.66 -22.54 -16.77
C GLY A 119 1.29 -23.98 -17.16
N SER A 120 0.60 -24.16 -18.29
CA SER A 120 0.28 -25.49 -18.85
C SER A 120 1.55 -26.25 -19.24
N GLY A 121 2.54 -25.56 -19.80
CA GLY A 121 3.86 -26.13 -20.09
C GLY A 121 4.54 -26.65 -18.82
N LEU A 122 4.58 -25.85 -17.76
CA LEU A 122 5.16 -26.25 -16.47
C LEU A 122 4.43 -27.44 -15.83
N ILE A 123 3.09 -27.45 -15.87
CA ILE A 123 2.29 -28.60 -15.41
C ILE A 123 2.61 -29.84 -16.28
N GLY A 124 2.69 -29.67 -17.60
CA GLY A 124 3.03 -30.73 -18.54
C GLY A 124 4.38 -31.37 -18.23
N LEU A 125 5.43 -30.56 -18.01
CA LEU A 125 6.77 -31.02 -17.63
C LEU A 125 6.76 -31.89 -16.37
N ALA A 126 5.89 -31.60 -15.40
CA ALA A 126 5.74 -32.39 -14.17
C ALA A 126 5.16 -33.81 -14.43
N HIS A 127 4.43 -33.99 -15.53
CA HIS A 127 3.73 -35.24 -15.89
C HIS A 127 4.40 -36.06 -16.99
N ILE A 128 5.44 -35.55 -17.65
CA ILE A 128 6.16 -36.28 -18.70
C ILE A 128 6.62 -37.66 -18.19
N PRO A 129 6.49 -38.75 -18.97
CA PRO A 129 6.85 -40.11 -18.58
C PRO A 129 8.37 -40.36 -18.54
N VAL A 130 9.15 -39.44 -17.96
CA VAL A 130 10.60 -39.56 -17.72
C VAL A 130 10.89 -39.77 -16.22
N PRO A 131 12.11 -40.22 -15.85
CA PRO A 131 12.51 -40.37 -14.45
C PRO A 131 12.32 -39.08 -13.64
N TYR A 132 11.97 -39.21 -12.36
CA TYR A 132 11.62 -38.08 -11.49
C TYR A 132 12.71 -36.99 -11.42
N PHE A 133 13.99 -37.38 -11.39
CA PHE A 133 15.11 -36.42 -11.39
C PHE A 133 15.15 -35.60 -12.70
N VAL A 134 14.88 -36.22 -13.86
CA VAL A 134 14.85 -35.54 -15.16
C VAL A 134 13.70 -34.52 -15.18
N ARG A 135 12.54 -34.86 -14.63
CA ARG A 135 11.42 -33.90 -14.49
C ARG A 135 11.82 -32.68 -13.68
N ILE A 136 12.50 -32.88 -12.54
CA ILE A 136 13.01 -31.79 -11.72
C ILE A 136 13.99 -30.93 -12.52
N SER A 137 14.98 -31.54 -13.19
CA SER A 137 15.96 -30.80 -13.98
C SER A 137 15.32 -29.97 -15.10
N LEU A 138 14.34 -30.52 -15.80
CA LEU A 138 13.58 -29.79 -16.83
C LEU A 138 12.81 -28.61 -16.25
N ILE A 139 12.16 -28.78 -15.09
CA ILE A 139 11.42 -27.70 -14.43
C ILE A 139 12.36 -26.63 -13.88
N ILE A 140 13.51 -27.01 -13.33
CA ILE A 140 14.54 -26.05 -12.89
C ILE A 140 15.07 -25.26 -14.10
N ALA A 141 15.38 -25.92 -15.21
CA ALA A 141 15.83 -25.26 -16.43
C ALA A 141 14.77 -24.30 -17.00
N ALA A 142 13.50 -24.72 -17.05
CA ALA A 142 12.40 -23.86 -17.46
C ALA A 142 12.20 -22.68 -16.51
N GLY A 143 12.27 -22.90 -15.20
CA GLY A 143 12.19 -21.85 -14.19
C GLY A 143 13.35 -20.85 -14.28
N ALA A 144 14.57 -21.31 -14.55
CA ALA A 144 15.73 -20.46 -14.76
C ALA A 144 15.62 -19.62 -16.05
N ALA A 145 15.12 -20.21 -17.13
CA ALA A 145 14.83 -19.48 -18.38
C ALA A 145 13.77 -18.39 -18.15
N LEU A 146 12.67 -18.72 -17.46
CA LEU A 146 11.63 -17.74 -17.11
C LEU A 146 12.16 -16.64 -16.18
N ALA A 147 13.02 -16.98 -15.23
CA ALA A 147 13.68 -16.01 -14.36
C ALA A 147 14.60 -15.06 -15.16
N TYR A 148 15.39 -15.58 -16.10
CA TYR A 148 16.21 -14.75 -17.00
C TYR A 148 15.35 -13.83 -17.87
N MET A 149 14.24 -14.34 -18.41
CA MET A 149 13.31 -13.51 -19.19
C MET A 149 12.65 -12.43 -18.34
N ARG A 150 12.41 -12.69 -17.05
CA ARG A 150 11.87 -11.70 -16.12
C ARG A 150 12.80 -10.49 -15.93
N THR A 151 14.12 -10.64 -16.08
CA THR A 151 15.05 -9.50 -16.01
C THR A 151 15.00 -8.62 -17.27
N MET A 152 14.24 -9.02 -18.30
CA MET A 152 14.09 -8.31 -19.58
C MET A 152 12.60 -8.14 -19.90
N PRO A 153 11.85 -7.35 -19.11
CA PRO A 153 10.38 -7.26 -19.24
C PRO A 153 9.91 -6.81 -20.63
N ASP A 154 10.68 -5.95 -21.31
CA ASP A 154 10.35 -5.42 -22.65
C ASP A 154 10.55 -6.45 -23.77
N ALA A 155 11.26 -7.55 -23.52
CA ALA A 155 11.53 -8.57 -24.53
C ALA A 155 10.27 -9.33 -24.95
N ILE A 156 9.28 -9.48 -24.04
CA ILE A 156 7.98 -10.10 -24.33
C ILE A 156 6.86 -9.25 -23.73
N PRO A 157 6.32 -8.28 -24.49
CA PRO A 157 5.25 -7.39 -24.03
C PRO A 157 4.02 -8.13 -23.48
N ALA A 158 3.68 -9.29 -24.04
CA ALA A 158 2.55 -10.12 -23.59
C ALA A 158 2.75 -10.73 -22.18
N LEU A 159 3.98 -10.86 -21.69
CA LEU A 159 4.28 -11.40 -20.36
C LEU A 159 4.63 -10.32 -19.33
N ALA A 160 4.92 -9.09 -19.77
CA ALA A 160 5.30 -7.98 -18.92
C ALA A 160 4.38 -7.77 -17.69
N PRO A 161 3.03 -7.75 -17.82
CA PRO A 161 2.15 -7.53 -16.66
C PRO A 161 1.94 -8.78 -15.80
N VAL A 162 2.27 -9.98 -16.29
CA VAL A 162 1.92 -11.26 -15.64
C VAL A 162 3.09 -11.95 -14.93
N TRP A 163 4.31 -11.41 -14.98
CA TRP A 163 5.46 -12.02 -14.30
C TRP A 163 5.27 -12.23 -12.78
N PRO A 164 4.81 -11.24 -11.99
CA PRO A 164 4.56 -11.46 -10.56
C PRO A 164 3.45 -12.49 -10.30
N ILE A 165 2.45 -12.53 -11.20
CA ILE A 165 1.32 -13.45 -11.13
C ILE A 165 1.79 -14.89 -11.42
N LEU A 166 2.61 -15.08 -12.46
CA LEU A 166 3.20 -16.37 -12.79
C LEU A 166 4.06 -16.90 -11.62
N GLY A 167 4.90 -16.03 -11.06
CA GLY A 167 5.69 -16.34 -9.87
C GLY A 167 4.82 -16.83 -8.72
N SER A 168 3.81 -16.04 -8.33
CA SER A 168 2.90 -16.41 -7.23
C SER A 168 2.12 -17.70 -7.51
N MET A 169 1.75 -17.94 -8.78
CA MET A 169 1.06 -19.15 -9.22
C MET A 169 1.92 -20.40 -9.08
N PHE A 170 3.19 -20.35 -9.50
CA PHE A 170 3.98 -21.57 -9.70
C PHE A 170 5.11 -21.77 -8.69
N MET A 171 5.77 -20.73 -8.17
CA MET A 171 7.04 -20.83 -7.41
C MET A 171 7.07 -21.95 -6.37
N PHE A 172 6.44 -21.78 -5.21
CA PHE A 172 6.46 -22.75 -4.11
C PHE A 172 5.49 -23.91 -4.34
N ARG A 173 4.38 -23.66 -5.04
CA ARG A 173 3.38 -24.69 -5.33
C ARG A 173 3.93 -25.77 -6.26
N MET A 174 4.81 -25.43 -7.20
CA MET A 174 5.46 -26.43 -8.05
C MET A 174 6.35 -27.36 -7.22
N ILE A 175 7.07 -26.84 -6.23
CA ILE A 175 7.89 -27.65 -5.31
C ILE A 175 6.99 -28.64 -4.53
N ILE A 176 5.88 -28.15 -3.97
CA ILE A 176 4.91 -28.99 -3.24
C ILE A 176 4.29 -30.03 -4.18
N TYR A 177 3.89 -29.60 -5.36
CA TYR A 177 3.22 -30.45 -6.33
C TYR A 177 4.11 -31.62 -6.76
N LEU A 178 5.38 -31.35 -7.10
CA LEU A 178 6.36 -32.39 -7.43
C LEU A 178 6.60 -33.33 -6.25
N TYR A 179 6.70 -32.79 -5.03
CA TYR A 179 6.83 -33.60 -3.82
C TYR A 179 5.64 -34.56 -3.65
N ASP A 180 4.41 -34.08 -3.85
CA ASP A 180 3.19 -34.89 -3.72
C ASP A 180 3.01 -35.89 -4.86
N LEU A 181 3.45 -35.55 -6.07
CA LEU A 181 3.50 -36.48 -7.20
C LEU A 181 4.46 -37.65 -6.92
N LYS A 182 5.67 -37.36 -6.40
CA LYS A 182 6.66 -38.38 -6.07
C LYS A 182 6.12 -39.41 -5.07
N HIS A 183 5.41 -38.92 -4.04
CA HIS A 183 4.90 -39.75 -2.95
C HIS A 183 3.46 -40.26 -3.19
N ARG A 184 2.87 -39.96 -4.36
CA ARG A 184 1.46 -40.26 -4.69
C ARG A 184 0.50 -39.88 -3.57
N ALA A 185 0.75 -38.71 -2.98
CA ALA A 185 0.11 -38.30 -1.73
C ALA A 185 -1.35 -37.82 -1.91
N ALA A 186 -1.75 -37.55 -3.17
CA ALA A 186 -3.06 -37.03 -3.55
C ALA A 186 -3.44 -37.45 -4.99
N PRO A 187 -4.75 -37.49 -5.31
CA PRO A 187 -5.22 -37.91 -6.63
C PRO A 187 -5.05 -36.81 -7.70
N VAL A 188 -4.49 -37.18 -8.84
CA VAL A 188 -4.09 -36.26 -9.93
C VAL A 188 -5.13 -36.28 -11.05
N SER A 189 -5.52 -35.10 -11.54
CA SER A 189 -6.26 -34.92 -12.79
C SER A 189 -5.94 -33.54 -13.38
N PRO A 190 -6.12 -33.32 -14.71
CA PRO A 190 -5.94 -32.01 -15.32
C PRO A 190 -6.78 -30.93 -14.62
N ALA A 191 -8.07 -31.18 -14.39
CA ALA A 191 -8.95 -30.22 -13.71
C ALA A 191 -8.43 -29.84 -12.30
N ARG A 192 -7.92 -30.80 -11.52
CA ARG A 192 -7.34 -30.51 -10.19
C ARG A 192 -6.02 -29.77 -10.27
N ALA A 193 -5.17 -30.07 -11.25
CA ALA A 193 -3.92 -29.36 -11.44
C ALA A 193 -4.18 -27.89 -11.82
N PHE A 194 -5.07 -27.65 -12.79
CA PHE A 194 -5.44 -26.30 -13.20
C PHE A 194 -6.10 -25.52 -12.07
N ALA A 195 -7.05 -26.09 -11.34
CA ALA A 195 -7.67 -25.42 -10.20
C ALA A 195 -6.68 -25.10 -9.07
N TYR A 196 -5.64 -25.93 -8.91
CA TYR A 196 -4.63 -25.73 -7.88
C TYR A 196 -3.63 -24.62 -8.21
N PHE A 197 -3.16 -24.55 -9.47
CA PHE A 197 -2.21 -23.51 -9.89
C PHE A 197 -2.92 -22.18 -10.19
N PHE A 198 -4.08 -22.22 -10.84
CA PHE A 198 -4.90 -21.07 -11.22
C PHE A 198 -6.07 -20.87 -10.26
N MET A 199 -5.81 -20.80 -8.96
CA MET A 199 -6.87 -20.51 -7.97
C MET A 199 -7.47 -19.12 -8.21
N LEU A 200 -8.80 -19.04 -8.22
CA LEU A 200 -9.58 -17.82 -8.52
C LEU A 200 -9.01 -16.50 -7.97
N PRO A 201 -8.73 -16.33 -6.66
CA PRO A 201 -8.22 -15.05 -6.15
C PRO A 201 -6.77 -14.74 -6.55
N ASN A 202 -5.97 -15.73 -6.94
CA ASN A 202 -4.51 -15.61 -7.02
C ASN A 202 -4.01 -14.57 -8.04
N VAL A 203 -4.80 -14.28 -9.08
CA VAL A 203 -4.42 -13.33 -10.13
C VAL A 203 -4.18 -11.91 -9.59
N LEU A 204 -4.85 -11.54 -8.49
CA LEU A 204 -4.72 -10.22 -7.87
C LEU A 204 -3.81 -10.20 -6.63
N PHE A 205 -3.30 -11.36 -6.19
CA PHE A 205 -2.46 -11.47 -5.00
C PHE A 205 -1.11 -12.11 -5.35
N PRO A 206 -0.09 -11.31 -5.69
CA PRO A 206 1.28 -11.79 -5.86
C PRO A 206 1.83 -12.45 -4.59
N LEU A 207 1.44 -11.94 -3.42
CA LEU A 207 1.65 -12.60 -2.14
C LEU A 207 0.44 -13.49 -1.84
N PHE A 208 0.63 -14.81 -1.91
CA PHE A 208 -0.47 -15.78 -1.77
C PHE A 208 -0.14 -16.87 -0.73
N PRO A 209 -1.14 -17.39 0.03
CA PRO A 209 -0.92 -18.52 0.94
C PRO A 209 -0.38 -19.74 0.21
N VAL A 210 0.70 -20.34 0.73
CA VAL A 210 1.30 -21.54 0.13
C VAL A 210 0.45 -22.78 0.45
N VAL A 211 -0.67 -22.93 -0.26
CA VAL A 211 -1.62 -24.03 -0.05
C VAL A 211 -0.99 -25.35 -0.47
N ASP A 212 -1.00 -26.31 0.45
CA ASP A 212 -0.51 -27.67 0.21
C ASP A 212 -1.43 -28.46 -0.75
N TYR A 213 -0.89 -29.12 -1.78
CA TYR A 213 -1.69 -29.83 -2.79
C TYR A 213 -2.50 -30.99 -2.20
N LYS A 214 -1.87 -31.80 -1.33
CA LYS A 214 -2.59 -32.85 -0.60
C LYS A 214 -3.72 -32.29 0.25
N THR A 215 -3.48 -31.20 0.96
CA THR A 215 -4.52 -30.54 1.76
C THR A 215 -5.65 -30.02 0.88
N PHE A 216 -5.32 -29.31 -0.20
CA PHE A 216 -6.28 -28.80 -1.20
C PHE A 216 -7.21 -29.89 -1.74
N CYS A 217 -6.66 -31.06 -2.11
CA CYS A 217 -7.47 -32.16 -2.61
C CYS A 217 -8.31 -32.83 -1.53
N ARG A 218 -7.74 -33.03 -0.32
CA ARG A 218 -8.40 -33.75 0.78
C ARG A 218 -9.53 -32.94 1.42
N THR A 219 -9.42 -31.61 1.45
CA THR A 219 -10.42 -30.74 2.09
C THR A 219 -11.54 -30.29 1.16
N TYR A 220 -11.47 -30.64 -0.13
CA TYR A 220 -12.52 -30.30 -1.09
C TYR A 220 -13.80 -31.08 -0.79
N LEU A 221 -14.87 -30.36 -0.45
CA LEU A 221 -16.18 -30.91 -0.07
C LEU A 221 -16.08 -31.98 1.04
N SER A 222 -15.18 -31.77 2.01
CA SER A 222 -14.89 -32.74 3.07
C SER A 222 -15.85 -32.69 4.27
N ALA A 223 -16.80 -31.76 4.27
CA ALA A 223 -17.75 -31.51 5.35
C ALA A 223 -19.07 -30.98 4.73
N ASP A 224 -20.07 -30.70 5.58
CA ASP A 224 -21.31 -30.06 5.12
C ASP A 224 -21.00 -28.74 4.41
N SER A 225 -21.69 -28.51 3.28
CA SER A 225 -21.41 -27.35 2.42
C SER A 225 -21.67 -26.03 3.13
N PHE A 226 -22.75 -25.92 3.91
CA PHE A 226 -23.08 -24.70 4.64
C PHE A 226 -22.13 -24.44 5.80
N GLU A 227 -21.58 -25.46 6.45
CA GLU A 227 -20.50 -25.30 7.43
C GLU A 227 -19.24 -24.70 6.79
N ILE A 228 -18.84 -25.20 5.62
CA ILE A 228 -17.68 -24.67 4.88
C ILE A 228 -17.96 -23.23 4.43
N TYR A 229 -19.16 -22.93 3.90
CA TYR A 229 -19.52 -21.59 3.46
C TYR A 229 -19.54 -20.58 4.62
N GLN A 230 -20.13 -20.96 5.74
CA GLN A 230 -20.20 -20.11 6.94
C GLN A 230 -18.82 -19.87 7.56
N LYS A 231 -17.91 -20.84 7.43
CA LYS A 231 -16.49 -20.66 7.74
C LYS A 231 -15.85 -19.67 6.76
N GLY A 232 -16.13 -19.78 5.47
CA GLY A 232 -15.66 -18.87 4.42
C GLY A 232 -16.04 -17.42 4.68
N THR A 233 -17.34 -17.12 4.88
CA THR A 233 -17.81 -15.76 5.16
C THR A 233 -17.19 -15.17 6.43
N ARG A 234 -17.00 -15.99 7.47
CA ARG A 234 -16.33 -15.57 8.71
C ARG A 234 -14.86 -15.20 8.48
N TRP A 235 -14.14 -15.97 7.67
CA TRP A 235 -12.76 -15.65 7.32
C TRP A 235 -12.69 -14.36 6.51
N MET A 236 -13.58 -14.19 5.53
CA MET A 236 -13.61 -12.96 4.75
C MET A 236 -13.88 -11.74 5.63
N LEU A 237 -14.88 -11.80 6.52
CA LEU A 237 -15.18 -10.72 7.46
C LEU A 237 -14.00 -10.44 8.41
N ARG A 238 -13.33 -11.48 8.92
CA ARG A 238 -12.09 -11.30 9.71
C ARG A 238 -10.99 -10.62 8.90
N GLY A 239 -10.91 -10.93 7.60
CA GLY A 239 -10.01 -10.26 6.65
C GLY A 239 -10.30 -8.77 6.55
N VAL A 240 -11.56 -8.39 6.37
CA VAL A 240 -12.02 -6.98 6.37
C VAL A 240 -11.62 -6.28 7.67
N VAL A 241 -11.87 -6.88 8.83
CA VAL A 241 -11.50 -6.29 10.14
C VAL A 241 -9.99 -6.08 10.24
N HIS A 242 -9.17 -7.06 9.81
CA HIS A 242 -7.71 -6.91 9.81
C HIS A 242 -7.24 -5.79 8.88
N LEU A 243 -7.86 -5.63 7.70
CA LEU A 243 -7.55 -4.53 6.77
C LEU A 243 -7.97 -3.16 7.31
N LEU A 244 -9.11 -3.08 8.00
CA LEU A 244 -9.55 -1.85 8.69
C LEU A 244 -8.59 -1.46 9.81
N LEU A 245 -8.17 -2.42 10.63
CA LEU A 245 -7.18 -2.18 11.68
C LEU A 245 -5.83 -1.76 11.09
N TYR A 246 -5.39 -2.41 10.01
CA TYR A 246 -4.21 -1.99 9.25
C TYR A 246 -4.34 -0.52 8.81
N ARG A 247 -5.45 -0.15 8.18
CA ARG A 247 -5.66 1.22 7.71
C ARG A 247 -5.70 2.23 8.84
N LEU A 248 -6.38 1.90 9.94
CA LEU A 248 -6.42 2.71 11.15
C LEU A 248 -4.99 3.02 11.65
N ILE A 249 -4.15 2.00 11.72
CA ILE A 249 -2.74 2.12 12.14
C ILE A 249 -1.94 2.95 11.14
N TYR A 250 -2.07 2.63 9.85
CA TYR A 250 -1.34 3.28 8.78
C TYR A 250 -1.65 4.78 8.66
N GLN A 251 -2.92 5.19 8.70
CA GLN A 251 -3.33 6.58 8.50
C GLN A 251 -3.19 7.47 9.73
N ASN A 252 -3.21 6.91 10.96
CA ASN A 252 -3.32 7.71 12.18
C ASN A 252 -2.13 7.57 13.14
N PHE A 253 -1.33 6.51 13.03
CA PHE A 253 -0.29 6.19 14.01
C PHE A 253 1.10 5.96 13.41
N MET A 254 1.19 5.80 12.09
CA MET A 254 2.46 5.64 11.40
C MET A 254 3.15 6.99 11.30
N ILE A 255 4.41 7.03 11.74
CA ILE A 255 5.26 8.22 11.74
C ILE A 255 6.49 7.96 10.88
N ASP A 256 7.08 9.03 10.33
CA ASP A 256 8.33 8.93 9.58
C ASP A 256 9.52 8.64 10.50
N VAL A 257 10.59 8.05 9.96
CA VAL A 257 11.84 7.83 10.69
C VAL A 257 12.44 9.14 11.17
N THR A 258 12.28 10.24 10.42
CA THR A 258 12.79 11.57 10.81
C THR A 258 12.08 12.16 12.02
N GLU A 259 10.84 11.74 12.30
CA GLU A 259 10.05 12.20 13.44
C GLU A 259 10.42 11.45 14.75
N VAL A 260 11.30 10.46 14.68
CA VAL A 260 11.69 9.65 15.84
C VAL A 260 12.73 10.38 16.69
N VAL A 261 12.23 11.19 17.63
CA VAL A 261 13.05 12.03 18.53
C VAL A 261 13.10 11.52 19.98
N SER A 262 12.21 10.61 20.37
CA SER A 262 12.09 10.10 21.74
C SER A 262 11.88 8.58 21.79
N GLY A 263 12.00 7.98 22.98
CA GLY A 263 11.70 6.55 23.13
C GLY A 263 10.22 6.22 22.95
N GLY A 264 9.32 7.17 23.25
CA GLY A 264 7.88 7.04 22.98
C GLY A 264 7.60 6.90 21.48
N THR A 265 8.15 7.82 20.68
CA THR A 265 8.04 7.80 19.21
C THR A 265 8.76 6.60 18.60
N ALA A 266 9.93 6.20 19.13
CA ALA A 266 10.63 4.98 18.69
C ALA A 266 9.81 3.70 18.95
N ALA A 267 9.19 3.58 20.12
CA ALA A 267 8.32 2.44 20.44
C ALA A 267 7.09 2.39 19.53
N LEU A 268 6.48 3.55 19.26
CA LEU A 268 5.36 3.67 18.33
C LEU A 268 5.78 3.23 16.92
N PHE A 269 6.87 3.77 16.39
CA PHE A 269 7.41 3.43 15.07
C PHE A 269 7.66 1.92 14.91
N MET A 270 8.33 1.28 15.88
CA MET A 270 8.58 -0.17 15.82
C MET A 270 7.28 -0.98 15.84
N ALA A 271 6.33 -0.61 16.71
CA ALA A 271 5.07 -1.32 16.84
C ALA A 271 4.21 -1.18 15.57
N THR A 272 4.06 0.03 15.02
CA THR A 272 3.26 0.28 13.82
C THR A 272 3.90 -0.36 12.60
N THR A 273 5.24 -0.35 12.49
CA THR A 273 6.00 -1.04 11.43
C THR A 273 5.69 -2.53 11.37
N PHE A 274 5.62 -3.21 12.53
CA PHE A 274 5.20 -4.61 12.59
C PHE A 274 3.71 -4.80 12.31
N LEU A 275 2.86 -3.92 12.86
CA LEU A 275 1.41 -4.03 12.70
C LEU A 275 0.94 -3.82 11.25
N ARG A 276 1.78 -3.28 10.34
CA ARG A 276 1.56 -3.33 8.89
C ARG A 276 1.31 -4.76 8.37
N TYR A 277 1.84 -5.77 9.06
CA TYR A 277 1.59 -7.18 8.74
C TYR A 277 0.10 -7.59 8.80
N LEU A 278 -0.76 -6.78 9.44
CA LEU A 278 -2.21 -6.94 9.37
C LEU A 278 -2.75 -6.88 7.93
N GLN A 279 -2.11 -6.15 7.02
CA GLN A 279 -2.46 -6.12 5.59
C GLN A 279 -2.35 -7.51 4.95
N VAL A 280 -1.21 -8.17 5.16
CA VAL A 280 -0.97 -9.55 4.71
C VAL A 280 -1.96 -10.51 5.37
N SER A 281 -2.16 -10.34 6.68
CA SER A 281 -3.11 -11.15 7.44
C SER A 281 -4.54 -11.02 6.95
N GLY A 282 -4.98 -9.80 6.64
CA GLY A 282 -6.31 -9.49 6.12
C GLY A 282 -6.53 -10.10 4.74
N SER A 283 -5.58 -9.87 3.83
CA SER A 283 -5.62 -10.37 2.45
C SER A 283 -5.69 -11.91 2.41
N PHE A 284 -4.88 -12.60 3.20
CA PHE A 284 -4.88 -14.07 3.26
C PHE A 284 -6.21 -14.63 3.79
N ASN A 285 -6.84 -13.94 4.74
CA ASN A 285 -8.15 -14.33 5.26
C ASN A 285 -9.25 -14.16 4.20
N LEU A 286 -9.21 -13.09 3.40
CA LEU A 286 -10.10 -12.91 2.25
C LEU A 286 -9.92 -14.03 1.22
N VAL A 287 -8.67 -14.33 0.84
CA VAL A 287 -8.32 -15.39 -0.12
C VAL A 287 -8.83 -16.76 0.32
N ILE A 288 -8.49 -17.18 1.55
CA ILE A 288 -8.89 -18.50 2.06
C ILE A 288 -10.40 -18.55 2.29
N GLY A 289 -11.01 -17.45 2.74
CA GLY A 289 -12.46 -17.34 2.90
C GLY A 289 -13.22 -17.52 1.59
N LEU A 290 -12.73 -16.90 0.51
CA LEU A 290 -13.30 -17.06 -0.83
C LEU A 290 -13.18 -18.51 -1.33
N LEU A 291 -12.01 -19.15 -1.15
CA LEU A 291 -11.84 -20.57 -1.52
C LEU A 291 -12.78 -21.49 -0.72
N CYS A 292 -13.05 -21.19 0.55
CA CYS A 292 -14.03 -21.95 1.34
C CYS A 292 -15.44 -21.86 0.71
N LEU A 293 -15.85 -20.72 0.14
CA LEU A 293 -17.14 -20.62 -0.55
C LEU A 293 -17.23 -21.56 -1.77
N PHE A 294 -16.11 -21.87 -2.41
CA PHE A 294 -16.06 -22.88 -3.49
C PHE A 294 -15.83 -24.32 -2.98
N GLY A 295 -16.00 -24.56 -1.67
CA GLY A 295 -15.99 -25.90 -1.09
C GLY A 295 -14.62 -26.40 -0.60
N PHE A 296 -13.57 -25.57 -0.66
CA PHE A 296 -12.25 -25.94 -0.14
C PHE A 296 -12.18 -25.67 1.37
N ASN A 297 -12.33 -26.69 2.22
CA ASN A 297 -12.33 -26.53 3.68
C ASN A 297 -10.91 -26.33 4.27
N LEU A 298 -10.27 -25.23 3.91
CA LEU A 298 -8.88 -24.91 4.22
C LEU A 298 -8.69 -24.43 5.68
N PRO A 299 -7.51 -24.66 6.30
CA PRO A 299 -7.25 -24.24 7.69
C PRO A 299 -7.11 -22.71 7.84
N GLU A 300 -7.11 -22.25 9.08
CA GLU A 300 -6.85 -20.83 9.38
C GLU A 300 -5.45 -20.39 8.95
N THR A 301 -5.31 -19.12 8.58
CA THR A 301 -4.05 -18.52 8.12
C THR A 301 -3.18 -18.03 9.28
N PHE A 302 -3.82 -17.38 10.26
CA PHE A 302 -3.18 -16.74 11.41
C PHE A 302 -3.97 -16.97 12.69
N ASN A 303 -3.29 -17.38 13.76
CA ASN A 303 -3.94 -17.68 15.04
C ASN A 303 -3.40 -16.80 16.18
N LYS A 304 -3.97 -15.60 16.33
CA LYS A 304 -3.68 -14.67 17.44
C LYS A 304 -2.18 -14.52 17.71
N TYR A 305 -1.41 -14.29 16.65
CA TYR A 305 0.05 -14.28 16.69
C TYR A 305 0.64 -13.17 17.59
N LEU A 306 -0.10 -12.08 17.82
CA LEU A 306 0.26 -11.02 18.77
C LEU A 306 0.31 -11.50 20.23
N LEU A 307 -0.37 -12.61 20.55
CA LEU A 307 -0.45 -13.19 21.90
C LEU A 307 0.50 -14.37 22.09
N ALA A 308 1.48 -14.54 21.20
CA ALA A 308 2.46 -15.60 21.32
C ALA A 308 3.41 -15.36 22.52
N SER A 309 3.69 -16.43 23.27
CA SER A 309 4.50 -16.36 24.50
C SER A 309 5.94 -16.89 24.34
N SER A 310 6.28 -17.36 23.14
CA SER A 310 7.64 -17.78 22.75
C SER A 310 7.79 -17.77 21.22
N PHE A 311 9.01 -17.79 20.70
CA PHE A 311 9.25 -17.85 19.25
C PHE A 311 8.72 -19.14 18.59
N THR A 312 8.77 -20.27 19.30
CA THR A 312 8.16 -21.52 18.81
C THR A 312 6.63 -21.47 18.83
N ASP A 313 6.03 -20.67 19.72
CA ASP A 313 4.59 -20.39 19.70
C ASP A 313 4.23 -19.42 18.57
N LEU A 314 5.04 -18.38 18.36
CA LEU A 314 4.90 -17.44 17.26
C LEU A 314 4.94 -18.17 15.91
N TRP A 315 5.97 -18.99 15.65
CA TRP A 315 6.11 -19.78 14.42
C TRP A 315 4.93 -20.72 14.15
N ARG A 316 4.21 -21.17 15.19
CA ARG A 316 3.00 -22.00 15.04
C ARG A 316 1.75 -21.20 14.70
N ARG A 317 1.74 -19.92 15.02
CA ARG A 317 0.57 -19.01 14.94
C ARG A 317 0.66 -18.05 13.76
N ILE A 318 1.87 -17.67 13.36
CA ILE A 318 2.15 -16.75 12.25
C ILE A 318 2.32 -17.55 10.95
N ASN A 319 1.52 -17.23 9.93
CA ASN A 319 1.54 -17.85 8.61
C ASN A 319 1.59 -19.39 8.63
N VAL A 320 0.47 -20.01 8.99
CA VAL A 320 0.33 -21.47 9.14
C VAL A 320 0.72 -22.22 7.86
N TYR A 321 0.38 -21.67 6.69
CA TYR A 321 0.68 -22.24 5.37
C TYR A 321 2.17 -22.30 5.11
N TRP A 322 2.90 -21.21 5.39
CA TRP A 322 4.36 -21.20 5.27
C TRP A 322 5.02 -22.21 6.20
N LYS A 323 4.60 -22.23 7.48
CA LYS A 323 5.10 -23.20 8.46
C LYS A 323 4.88 -24.65 7.99
N ASP A 324 3.68 -24.99 7.50
CA ASP A 324 3.36 -26.34 7.02
C ASP A 324 4.22 -26.73 5.80
N PHE A 325 4.41 -25.80 4.87
CA PHE A 325 5.29 -25.97 3.71
C PHE A 325 6.75 -26.24 4.15
N MET A 326 7.31 -25.38 5.00
CA MET A 326 8.67 -25.51 5.51
C MET A 326 8.85 -26.83 6.28
N GLN A 327 7.85 -27.22 7.07
CA GLN A 327 7.87 -28.48 7.80
C GLN A 327 7.87 -29.69 6.86
N LYS A 328 7.02 -29.68 5.84
CA LYS A 328 6.84 -30.78 4.90
C LYS A 328 8.05 -30.98 3.99
N VAL A 329 8.59 -29.90 3.42
CA VAL A 329 9.59 -29.97 2.34
C VAL A 329 11.02 -29.93 2.87
N PHE A 330 11.30 -29.19 3.95
CA PHE A 330 12.66 -28.95 4.43
C PHE A 330 12.94 -29.62 5.78
N TYR A 331 12.13 -29.32 6.79
CA TYR A 331 12.39 -29.77 8.16
C TYR A 331 12.29 -31.29 8.34
N ASN A 332 11.14 -31.89 8.00
CA ASN A 332 10.90 -33.31 8.24
C ASN A 332 11.87 -34.20 7.45
N PRO A 333 12.12 -33.97 6.15
CA PRO A 333 13.10 -34.75 5.40
C PRO A 333 14.50 -34.66 6.00
N MET A 334 14.97 -33.45 6.36
CA MET A 334 16.28 -33.25 6.97
C MET A 334 16.38 -33.93 8.34
N LEU A 335 15.34 -33.81 9.16
CA LEU A 335 15.25 -34.43 10.47
C LEU A 335 15.38 -35.95 10.36
N PHE A 336 14.58 -36.61 9.51
CA PHE A 336 14.63 -38.07 9.36
C PHE A 336 15.95 -38.56 8.77
N TRP A 337 16.53 -37.79 7.85
CA TRP A 337 17.83 -38.10 7.25
C TRP A 337 18.98 -38.02 8.28
N MET A 338 18.97 -36.98 9.12
CA MET A 338 20.00 -36.77 10.15
C MET A 338 19.82 -37.59 11.41
N LYS A 339 18.57 -37.95 11.75
CA LYS A 339 18.26 -38.75 12.95
C LYS A 339 19.07 -40.04 13.00
N ARG A 340 19.29 -40.67 11.84
CA ARG A 340 20.07 -41.91 11.72
C ARG A 340 21.59 -41.71 11.84
N ARG A 341 22.11 -40.49 11.70
CA ARG A 341 23.56 -40.21 11.67
C ARG A 341 24.10 -39.57 12.96
N ILE A 342 23.34 -38.67 13.56
CA ILE A 342 23.82 -37.80 14.66
C ILE A 342 22.90 -37.79 15.89
N GLY A 343 21.94 -38.72 15.95
CA GLY A 343 20.98 -38.86 17.06
C GLY A 343 19.86 -37.81 17.04
N ASP A 344 18.91 -37.95 17.97
CA ASP A 344 17.66 -37.16 17.99
C ASP A 344 17.90 -35.66 18.20
N THR A 345 18.75 -35.29 19.16
CA THR A 345 19.03 -33.87 19.49
C THR A 345 19.82 -33.17 18.39
N GLY A 346 20.88 -33.80 17.88
CA GLY A 346 21.69 -33.25 16.79
C GLY A 346 20.88 -33.08 15.51
N ALA A 347 20.01 -34.06 15.19
CA ALA A 347 19.17 -34.00 14.01
C ALA A 347 18.12 -32.88 14.07
N LEU A 348 17.54 -32.60 15.24
CA LEU A 348 16.62 -31.48 15.42
C LEU A 348 17.31 -30.13 15.18
N PHE A 349 18.53 -29.96 15.69
CA PHE A 349 19.30 -28.75 15.52
C PHE A 349 19.63 -28.51 14.04
N VAL A 350 20.19 -29.52 13.36
CA VAL A 350 20.51 -29.44 11.92
C VAL A 350 19.27 -29.19 11.07
N ALA A 351 18.16 -29.87 11.36
CA ALA A 351 16.92 -29.68 10.61
C ALA A 351 16.34 -28.28 10.80
N ALA A 352 16.37 -27.73 12.01
CA ALA A 352 15.90 -26.38 12.28
C ALA A 352 16.81 -25.33 11.60
N THR A 353 18.14 -25.43 11.74
CA THR A 353 19.09 -24.53 11.05
C THR A 353 18.89 -24.56 9.53
N TRP A 354 18.77 -25.75 8.94
CA TRP A 354 18.48 -25.91 7.51
C TRP A 354 17.16 -25.26 7.10
N THR A 355 16.13 -25.38 7.93
CA THR A 355 14.80 -24.82 7.65
C THR A 355 14.82 -23.29 7.66
N PHE A 356 15.56 -22.66 8.59
CA PHE A 356 15.66 -21.20 8.63
C PHE A 356 16.55 -20.64 7.52
N PHE A 357 17.64 -21.35 7.18
CA PHE A 357 18.43 -21.01 5.99
C PHE A 357 17.58 -21.08 4.71
N ALA A 358 16.81 -22.16 4.53
CA ALA A 358 15.89 -22.29 3.41
C ALA A 358 14.78 -21.22 3.45
N THR A 359 14.31 -20.81 4.63
CA THR A 359 13.32 -19.73 4.77
C THR A 359 13.86 -18.42 4.21
N TRP A 360 15.08 -18.03 4.56
CA TRP A 360 15.75 -16.84 4.02
C TRP A 360 15.92 -16.94 2.49
N ALA A 361 16.49 -18.04 2.00
CA ALA A 361 16.73 -18.20 0.56
C ALA A 361 15.43 -18.17 -0.28
N LEU A 362 14.35 -18.74 0.25
CA LEU A 362 13.04 -18.72 -0.42
C LEU A 362 12.36 -17.36 -0.31
N HIS A 363 12.62 -16.59 0.74
CA HIS A 363 12.17 -15.21 0.85
C HIS A 363 12.81 -14.36 -0.27
N GLU A 364 14.14 -14.44 -0.45
CA GLU A 364 14.84 -13.78 -1.56
C GLU A 364 14.28 -14.20 -2.94
N TYR A 365 14.05 -15.52 -3.11
CA TYR A 365 13.46 -16.06 -4.33
C TYR A 365 12.05 -15.50 -4.60
N GLN A 366 11.22 -15.36 -3.56
CA GLN A 366 9.90 -14.77 -3.69
C GLN A 366 9.98 -13.28 -4.05
N THR A 367 10.84 -12.51 -3.38
CA THR A 367 11.03 -11.09 -3.67
C THR A 367 11.47 -10.88 -5.11
N PHE A 368 12.35 -11.72 -5.65
CA PHE A 368 12.72 -11.69 -7.06
C PHE A 368 11.51 -11.85 -8.00
N TRP A 369 10.63 -12.81 -7.73
CA TRP A 369 9.44 -12.98 -8.57
C TRP A 369 8.44 -11.83 -8.44
N ILE A 370 8.34 -11.20 -7.28
CA ILE A 370 7.42 -10.07 -7.08
C ILE A 370 8.00 -8.77 -7.64
N SER A 371 9.26 -8.45 -7.34
CA SER A 371 9.89 -7.16 -7.60
C SER A 371 10.87 -7.15 -8.79
N GLY A 372 11.33 -8.30 -9.27
CA GLY A 372 12.20 -8.43 -10.44
C GLY A 372 13.71 -8.39 -10.16
N PHE A 373 14.12 -8.14 -8.91
CA PHE A 373 15.53 -8.09 -8.49
C PHE A 373 15.74 -8.80 -7.15
N PHE A 374 16.99 -9.15 -6.83
CA PHE A 374 17.39 -9.69 -5.54
C PHE A 374 17.85 -8.55 -4.63
N PRO A 375 17.17 -8.28 -3.50
CA PRO A 375 17.50 -7.16 -2.63
C PRO A 375 18.86 -7.34 -1.93
N GLY A 376 19.26 -8.57 -1.58
CA GLY A 376 20.60 -8.88 -1.07
C GLY A 376 21.01 -8.10 0.19
N LYS A 377 20.05 -7.62 0.99
CA LYS A 377 20.31 -6.77 2.17
C LYS A 377 20.90 -7.60 3.32
N MET A 378 21.89 -7.07 4.02
CA MET A 378 22.50 -7.74 5.18
C MET A 378 21.52 -7.87 6.35
N GLN A 379 20.56 -6.95 6.45
CA GLN A 379 19.48 -6.94 7.44
C GLN A 379 18.58 -8.18 7.31
N ASP A 380 18.31 -8.64 6.09
CA ASP A 380 17.52 -9.84 5.84
C ASP A 380 18.21 -11.06 6.47
N ILE A 381 19.50 -11.23 6.19
CA ILE A 381 20.32 -12.32 6.74
C ILE A 381 20.34 -12.23 8.27
N ALA A 382 20.53 -11.03 8.83
CA ALA A 382 20.57 -10.80 10.27
C ALA A 382 19.25 -11.18 10.95
N PHE A 383 18.11 -10.73 10.40
CA PHE A 383 16.78 -11.02 10.93
C PHE A 383 16.46 -12.52 10.93
N TRP A 384 16.65 -13.19 9.79
CA TRP A 384 16.35 -14.63 9.68
C TRP A 384 17.29 -15.49 10.52
N SER A 385 18.56 -15.10 10.64
CA SER A 385 19.53 -15.75 11.53
C SER A 385 19.13 -15.59 12.99
N PHE A 386 18.74 -14.38 13.41
CA PHE A 386 18.22 -14.12 14.74
C PHE A 386 16.99 -14.98 15.06
N LEU A 387 15.99 -15.01 14.18
CA LEU A 387 14.78 -15.81 14.36
C LEU A 387 15.10 -17.31 14.48
N GLY A 388 16.00 -17.81 13.61
CA GLY A 388 16.48 -19.19 13.66
C GLY A 388 17.16 -19.53 14.99
N LEU A 389 18.06 -18.66 15.46
CA LEU A 389 18.76 -18.83 16.75
C LEU A 389 17.78 -18.83 17.93
N MET A 390 16.80 -17.92 17.94
CA MET A 390 15.78 -17.85 19.01
C MET A 390 14.90 -19.09 19.07
N ILE A 391 14.53 -19.65 17.91
CA ILE A 391 13.73 -20.88 17.84
C ILE A 391 14.58 -22.09 18.26
N LEU A 392 15.83 -22.18 17.82
CA LEU A 392 16.78 -23.20 18.25
C LEU A 392 17.00 -23.16 19.77
N GLY A 393 17.18 -21.97 20.35
CA GLY A 393 17.31 -21.77 21.79
C GLY A 393 16.07 -22.26 22.54
N ASN A 394 14.87 -21.90 22.08
CA ASN A 394 13.62 -22.39 22.68
C ASN A 394 13.46 -23.92 22.55
N MET A 395 13.81 -24.50 21.40
CA MET A 395 13.78 -25.95 21.21
C MET A 395 14.73 -26.66 22.17
N TYR A 396 15.95 -26.14 22.33
CA TYR A 396 16.94 -26.67 23.27
C TYR A 396 16.46 -26.62 24.73
N ILE A 397 15.90 -25.48 25.16
CA ILE A 397 15.32 -25.32 26.51
C ILE A 397 14.15 -26.31 26.71
N GLU A 398 13.24 -26.42 25.74
CA GLU A 398 12.09 -27.34 25.81
C GLU A 398 12.53 -28.82 25.92
N GLN A 399 13.62 -29.19 25.24
CA GLN A 399 14.18 -30.54 25.34
C GLN A 399 14.88 -30.80 26.68
N ARG A 400 15.70 -29.86 27.15
CA ARG A 400 16.52 -30.05 28.36
C ARG A 400 15.69 -30.04 29.65
N PHE A 401 14.72 -29.14 29.75
CA PHE A 401 13.91 -28.96 30.96
C PHE A 401 12.54 -29.66 30.88
N GLY A 402 12.24 -30.28 29.72
CA GLY A 402 10.99 -30.94 29.43
C GLY A 402 9.83 -29.98 29.23
N ARG A 403 8.90 -30.32 28.31
CA ARG A 403 7.58 -29.69 28.32
C ARG A 403 6.86 -30.14 29.59
N LYS A 404 6.59 -29.23 30.53
CA LYS A 404 5.53 -29.42 31.52
C LYS A 404 4.19 -29.48 30.78
N ARG A 405 3.86 -30.61 30.14
CA ARG A 405 2.51 -30.93 29.66
C ARG A 405 1.65 -31.15 30.90
N LYS A 406 1.12 -30.06 31.47
CA LYS A 406 -0.01 -30.18 32.39
C LYS A 406 -1.15 -30.83 31.61
N SER A 407 -1.69 -31.95 32.09
CA SER A 407 -2.77 -32.67 31.42
C SER A 407 -3.98 -31.75 31.22
N LEU A 408 -4.76 -32.05 30.19
CA LEU A 408 -5.94 -31.30 29.74
C LEU A 408 -7.13 -31.30 30.72
N SER A 409 -6.94 -31.74 31.96
CA SER A 409 -7.96 -31.77 33.00
C SER A 409 -7.60 -30.81 34.15
N GLN A 410 -8.25 -29.64 34.13
CA GLN A 410 -8.49 -28.76 35.29
C GLN A 410 -7.34 -28.62 36.29
N VAL A 411 -6.35 -27.79 35.97
CA VAL A 411 -5.60 -27.07 37.01
C VAL A 411 -6.05 -25.61 36.91
N LYS A 412 -6.70 -25.09 37.96
CA LYS A 412 -6.96 -23.65 38.10
C LYS A 412 -5.60 -22.95 37.95
N ARG A 413 -5.45 -22.10 36.92
CA ARG A 413 -4.24 -21.29 36.76
C ARG A 413 -4.10 -20.40 37.98
N THR A 414 -2.89 -20.31 38.53
CA THR A 414 -2.62 -19.39 39.65
C THR A 414 -2.35 -18.00 39.08
N LEU A 415 -2.61 -16.95 39.87
CA LEU A 415 -2.30 -15.57 39.48
C LEU A 415 -0.84 -15.41 39.05
N GLY A 416 0.09 -16.11 39.71
CA GLY A 416 1.51 -16.12 39.33
C GLY A 416 1.78 -16.73 37.94
N GLU A 417 1.04 -17.75 37.52
CA GLU A 417 1.15 -18.34 36.17
C GLU A 417 0.58 -17.41 35.09
N ASP A 418 -0.40 -16.59 35.44
CA ASP A 418 -0.98 -15.59 34.54
C ASP A 418 -0.09 -14.36 34.39
N ILE A 419 0.48 -13.86 35.50
CA ILE A 419 1.50 -12.80 35.47
C ILE A 419 2.70 -13.26 34.63
N LEU A 420 3.18 -14.50 34.83
CA LEU A 420 4.29 -15.03 34.05
C LEU A 420 3.94 -15.16 32.55
N LEU A 421 2.69 -15.54 32.22
CA LEU A 421 2.24 -15.58 30.83
C LEU A 421 2.18 -14.19 30.21
N ALA A 422 1.64 -13.21 30.94
CA ALA A 422 1.57 -11.82 30.50
C ALA A 422 2.98 -11.26 30.24
N LEU A 423 3.90 -11.43 31.20
CA LEU A 423 5.29 -11.00 31.05
C LEU A 423 5.98 -11.66 29.85
N ARG A 424 5.83 -12.99 29.67
CA ARG A 424 6.40 -13.70 28.52
C ARG A 424 5.86 -13.17 27.19
N THR A 425 4.56 -12.86 27.13
CA THR A 425 3.93 -12.34 25.92
C THR A 425 4.44 -10.94 25.60
N VAL A 426 4.51 -10.07 26.60
CA VAL A 426 5.06 -8.71 26.46
C VAL A 426 6.52 -8.76 26.01
N THR A 427 7.37 -9.52 26.70
CA THR A 427 8.79 -9.66 26.33
C THR A 427 8.96 -10.22 24.92
N MET A 428 8.18 -11.24 24.54
CA MET A 428 8.25 -11.81 23.20
C MET A 428 7.86 -10.76 22.15
N PHE A 429 6.74 -10.07 22.35
CA PHE A 429 6.29 -9.02 21.44
C PHE A 429 7.34 -7.91 21.29
N SER A 430 7.86 -7.38 22.40
CA SER A 430 8.89 -6.33 22.39
C SER A 430 10.14 -6.76 21.64
N VAL A 431 10.68 -7.95 21.93
CA VAL A 431 11.87 -8.46 21.22
C VAL A 431 11.59 -8.67 19.74
N PHE A 432 10.39 -9.16 19.40
CA PHE A 432 10.03 -9.41 18.01
C PHE A 432 9.84 -8.12 17.21
N VAL A 433 9.18 -7.09 17.75
CA VAL A 433 9.02 -5.81 17.04
C VAL A 433 10.36 -5.09 16.86
N THR A 434 11.27 -5.20 17.83
CA THR A 434 12.64 -4.68 17.68
C THR A 434 13.42 -5.39 16.57
N ALA A 435 13.32 -6.72 16.48
CA ALA A 435 13.92 -7.48 15.38
C ALA A 435 13.24 -7.20 14.03
N TRP A 436 11.93 -7.00 14.02
CA TRP A 436 11.17 -6.63 12.82
C TRP A 436 11.54 -5.24 12.31
N ALA A 437 11.81 -4.30 13.22
CA ALA A 437 12.31 -2.97 12.86
C ALA A 437 13.70 -3.05 12.21
N LEU A 438 14.58 -3.94 12.66
CA LEU A 438 15.87 -4.20 12.00
C LEU A 438 15.66 -4.69 10.56
N TRP A 439 14.71 -5.60 10.36
CA TRP A 439 14.38 -6.13 9.04
C TRP A 439 13.82 -5.06 8.09
N SER A 440 13.11 -4.08 8.64
CA SER A 440 12.49 -2.99 7.87
C SER A 440 13.38 -1.75 7.69
N ALA A 441 14.56 -1.70 8.33
CA ALA A 441 15.44 -0.54 8.30
C ALA A 441 16.34 -0.50 7.05
N ASP A 442 16.60 0.72 6.56
CA ASP A 442 17.47 0.94 5.39
C ASP A 442 18.91 0.55 5.63
N SER A 443 19.40 0.73 6.86
CA SER A 443 20.72 0.29 7.30
C SER A 443 20.71 -0.21 8.75
N ILE A 444 21.70 -1.04 9.10
CA ILE A 444 21.93 -1.43 10.50
C ILE A 444 22.26 -0.21 11.37
N ALA A 445 22.93 0.80 10.80
CA ALA A 445 23.27 2.03 11.52
C ALA A 445 22.02 2.83 11.91
N ASP A 446 21.03 2.93 11.02
CA ASP A 446 19.77 3.64 11.31
C ASP A 446 18.94 2.89 12.34
N TRP A 447 18.97 1.55 12.31
CA TRP A 447 18.38 0.75 13.38
C TRP A 447 19.06 0.98 14.74
N VAL A 448 20.39 1.09 14.78
CA VAL A 448 21.11 1.42 16.03
C VAL A 448 20.73 2.82 16.53
N LYS A 449 20.62 3.81 15.64
CA LYS A 449 20.14 5.16 15.99
C LYS A 449 18.74 5.09 16.59
N LEU A 450 17.80 4.39 15.96
CA LEU A 450 16.43 4.18 16.45
C LEU A 450 16.41 3.61 17.88
N ILE A 451 17.27 2.62 18.17
CA ILE A 451 17.35 2.02 19.51
C ILE A 451 17.99 2.99 20.52
N SER A 452 18.98 3.80 20.09
CA SER A 452 19.63 4.78 20.97
C SER A 452 18.68 5.88 21.44
N THR A 453 17.61 6.17 20.70
CA THR A 453 16.59 7.16 21.06
C THR A 453 15.86 6.82 22.36
N PHE A 454 15.80 5.54 22.75
CA PHE A 454 15.24 5.13 24.06
C PHE A 454 16.01 5.70 25.25
N GLY A 455 17.29 6.08 25.07
CA GLY A 455 18.09 6.76 26.10
C GLY A 455 17.55 8.13 26.49
N HIS A 456 16.72 8.75 25.64
CA HIS A 456 16.15 10.10 25.83
C HIS A 456 14.67 10.05 26.27
N SER A 457 14.18 8.90 26.76
CA SER A 457 12.77 8.73 27.11
C SER A 457 12.38 9.47 28.39
N SER A 458 11.24 10.15 28.38
CA SER A 458 10.66 10.72 29.60
C SER A 458 9.99 9.64 30.48
N GLY A 459 9.81 9.92 31.77
CA GLY A 459 9.13 8.99 32.69
C GLY A 459 7.69 8.67 32.27
N LEU A 460 6.97 9.66 31.71
CA LEU A 460 5.60 9.50 31.22
C LEU A 460 5.55 8.58 29.99
N GLU A 461 6.51 8.72 29.07
CA GLU A 461 6.62 7.84 27.90
C GLU A 461 6.86 6.39 28.30
N ILE A 462 7.76 6.16 29.27
CA ILE A 462 8.04 4.81 29.77
C ILE A 462 6.76 4.19 30.35
N VAL A 463 6.03 4.92 31.19
CA VAL A 463 4.75 4.45 31.76
C VAL A 463 3.72 4.15 30.66
N THR A 464 3.65 5.00 29.64
CA THR A 464 2.74 4.83 28.50
C THR A 464 3.06 3.57 27.70
N ILE A 465 4.34 3.34 27.38
CA ILE A 465 4.81 2.13 26.70
C ILE A 465 4.43 0.88 27.49
N PHE A 466 4.73 0.85 28.80
CA PHE A 466 4.36 -0.29 29.65
C PHE A 466 2.84 -0.46 29.76
N GLY A 467 2.08 0.64 29.83
CA GLY A 467 0.63 0.64 29.80
C GLY A 467 0.07 -0.01 28.54
N CYS A 468 0.55 0.40 27.37
CA CYS A 468 0.16 -0.20 26.08
C CYS A 468 0.53 -1.68 25.99
N LEU A 469 1.73 -2.06 26.41
CA LEU A 469 2.18 -3.46 26.41
C LEU A 469 1.36 -4.32 27.38
N SER A 470 0.89 -3.77 28.50
CA SER A 470 0.07 -4.50 29.47
C SER A 470 -1.24 -5.03 28.87
N VAL A 471 -1.80 -4.34 27.86
CA VAL A 471 -2.99 -4.77 27.13
C VAL A 471 -2.76 -6.11 26.42
N LEU A 472 -1.58 -6.31 25.82
CA LEU A 472 -1.20 -7.58 25.20
C LEU A 472 -1.07 -8.69 26.25
N GLY A 473 -0.46 -8.37 27.39
CA GLY A 473 -0.34 -9.28 28.53
C GLY A 473 -1.71 -9.73 29.06
N LEU A 474 -2.63 -8.78 29.26
CA LEU A 474 -4.02 -9.04 29.67
C LEU A 474 -4.76 -9.87 28.62
N GLY A 475 -4.60 -9.55 27.33
CA GLY A 475 -5.18 -10.29 26.22
C GLY A 475 -4.76 -11.77 26.21
N ALA A 476 -3.48 -12.06 26.48
CA ALA A 476 -2.98 -13.42 26.59
C ALA A 476 -3.58 -14.18 27.80
N VAL A 477 -3.77 -13.49 28.92
CA VAL A 477 -4.42 -14.07 30.12
C VAL A 477 -5.90 -14.37 29.84
N ILE A 478 -6.62 -13.45 29.19
CA ILE A 478 -8.02 -13.65 28.77
C ILE A 478 -8.11 -14.82 27.81
N GLU A 479 -7.23 -14.91 26.79
CA GLU A 479 -7.21 -16.05 25.87
C GLU A 479 -6.96 -17.38 26.62
N ALA A 480 -6.08 -17.39 27.60
CA ALA A 480 -5.78 -18.58 28.38
C ALA A 480 -6.97 -19.06 29.23
N HIS A 481 -7.86 -18.16 29.63
CA HIS A 481 -9.08 -18.45 30.39
C HIS A 481 -10.32 -18.68 29.51
N ALA A 482 -10.27 -18.28 28.24
CA ALA A 482 -11.38 -18.49 27.33
C ALA A 482 -11.71 -19.99 27.25
N PRO A 483 -13.00 -20.38 27.33
CA PRO A 483 -13.39 -21.78 27.24
C PRO A 483 -12.93 -22.33 25.89
N ARG A 484 -11.92 -23.21 25.90
CA ARG A 484 -11.54 -23.97 24.70
C ARG A 484 -12.75 -24.82 24.36
N ASN A 485 -13.38 -24.56 23.21
CA ASN A 485 -14.42 -25.41 22.65
C ASN A 485 -13.89 -26.86 22.65
N LYS A 486 -14.28 -27.65 23.65
CA LYS A 486 -14.20 -29.10 23.53
C LYS A 486 -15.05 -29.44 22.31
N PRO A 487 -14.61 -30.34 21.41
CA PRO A 487 -15.52 -30.87 20.41
C PRO A 487 -16.75 -31.36 21.18
N LEU A 488 -17.91 -30.83 20.81
CA LEU A 488 -19.20 -30.99 21.48
C LEU A 488 -19.75 -32.41 21.28
N ALA A 489 -18.88 -33.42 21.36
CA ALA A 489 -19.17 -34.84 21.21
C ALA A 489 -19.30 -35.56 22.56
N SER A 490 -19.14 -34.86 23.69
CA SER A 490 -19.16 -35.49 25.02
C SER A 490 -20.27 -35.01 25.96
N LEU A 491 -21.26 -34.27 25.47
CA LEU A 491 -22.47 -33.98 26.24
C LEU A 491 -23.66 -34.60 25.52
N ARG A 492 -23.99 -35.83 25.94
CA ARG A 492 -25.27 -36.49 25.65
C ARG A 492 -26.39 -35.68 26.33
N LEU A 493 -26.83 -34.60 25.70
CA LEU A 493 -28.12 -33.98 25.97
C LEU A 493 -28.89 -33.98 24.65
N GLY A 494 -30.03 -34.65 24.64
CA GLY A 494 -30.85 -34.97 23.46
C GLY A 494 -31.59 -33.79 22.84
N THR A 495 -30.91 -32.67 22.61
CA THR A 495 -31.41 -31.59 21.74
C THR A 495 -30.60 -31.57 20.44
N PRO A 496 -31.23 -31.42 19.25
CA PRO A 496 -30.48 -31.36 18.01
C PRO A 496 -29.63 -30.09 18.01
N LEU A 497 -28.31 -30.26 18.16
CA LEU A 497 -27.29 -29.20 18.22
C LEU A 497 -27.00 -28.54 16.85
N GLU A 498 -27.59 -29.04 15.76
CA GLU A 498 -27.35 -28.55 14.41
C GLU A 498 -27.77 -27.09 14.13
N PRO A 499 -28.95 -26.59 14.58
CA PRO A 499 -29.37 -25.22 14.28
C PRO A 499 -28.38 -24.18 14.82
N MET A 500 -27.77 -24.42 15.98
CA MET A 500 -26.89 -23.45 16.60
C MET A 500 -25.52 -23.30 15.93
N ARG A 501 -25.10 -24.22 15.06
CA ARG A 501 -23.76 -24.20 14.42
C ARG A 501 -23.69 -23.27 13.21
N PHE A 502 -24.80 -23.09 12.50
CA PHE A 502 -24.91 -22.16 11.36
C PHE A 502 -25.45 -20.78 11.79
N TRP A 503 -26.59 -20.76 12.49
CA TRP A 503 -27.34 -19.53 12.75
C TRP A 503 -26.63 -18.53 13.67
N ARG A 504 -25.93 -19.01 14.71
CA ARG A 504 -25.20 -18.10 15.63
C ARG A 504 -24.06 -17.37 14.93
N PRO A 505 -23.12 -18.05 14.22
CA PRO A 505 -22.10 -17.35 13.46
C PRO A 505 -22.64 -16.47 12.35
N ALA A 506 -23.72 -16.87 11.68
CA ALA A 506 -24.37 -16.07 10.67
C ALA A 506 -24.89 -14.74 11.25
N ALA A 507 -25.62 -14.81 12.36
CA ALA A 507 -26.15 -13.63 13.04
C ALA A 507 -25.04 -12.69 13.52
N ILE A 508 -23.97 -13.23 14.13
CA ILE A 508 -22.80 -12.44 14.54
C ILE A 508 -22.16 -11.78 13.31
N GLY A 509 -21.95 -12.53 12.22
CA GLY A 509 -21.35 -12.01 11.00
C GLY A 509 -22.14 -10.86 10.38
N VAL A 510 -23.47 -11.00 10.29
CA VAL A 510 -24.37 -9.94 9.80
C VAL A 510 -24.35 -8.74 10.75
N ALA A 511 -24.51 -8.95 12.06
CA ALA A 511 -24.51 -7.87 13.05
C ALA A 511 -23.19 -7.08 13.05
N THR A 512 -22.04 -7.77 13.01
CA THR A 512 -20.73 -7.13 12.90
C THR A 512 -20.60 -6.37 11.58
N SER A 513 -21.07 -6.92 10.47
CA SER A 513 -20.99 -6.23 9.18
C SER A 513 -21.84 -4.95 9.16
N LEU A 514 -23.06 -5.01 9.69
CA LEU A 514 -23.95 -3.85 9.82
C LEU A 514 -23.38 -2.80 10.78
N ALA A 515 -22.77 -3.23 11.89
CA ALA A 515 -22.10 -2.32 12.83
C ALA A 515 -20.91 -1.59 12.17
N LEU A 516 -20.12 -2.29 11.35
CA LEU A 516 -19.04 -1.66 10.59
C LEU A 516 -19.58 -0.70 9.52
N LEU A 517 -20.66 -1.05 8.82
CA LEU A 517 -21.30 -0.15 7.87
C LEU A 517 -21.91 1.09 8.54
N ALA A 518 -22.39 0.98 9.78
CA ALA A 518 -22.87 2.14 10.53
C ALA A 518 -21.76 3.18 10.77
N LEU A 519 -20.49 2.76 10.79
CA LEU A 519 -19.33 3.66 10.91
C LEU A 519 -19.04 4.45 9.62
N THR A 520 -19.72 4.17 8.50
CA THR A 520 -19.60 4.97 7.27
C THR A 520 -20.73 6.00 7.14
N HIS A 521 -21.76 5.92 7.97
CA HIS A 521 -22.96 6.75 7.85
C HIS A 521 -22.81 8.08 8.61
N ARG A 522 -22.69 9.20 7.87
CA ARG A 522 -22.41 10.55 8.42
C ARG A 522 -23.23 10.95 9.67
N PRO A 523 -24.57 10.81 9.69
CA PRO A 523 -25.39 11.10 10.89
C PRO A 523 -25.04 10.34 12.17
N ILE A 524 -24.37 9.19 12.05
CA ILE A 524 -23.89 8.40 13.19
C ILE A 524 -22.52 8.92 13.60
N ILE A 525 -21.64 9.17 12.63
CA ILE A 525 -20.28 9.67 12.85
C ILE A 525 -20.30 11.04 13.55
N SER A 526 -21.21 11.93 13.16
CA SER A 526 -21.34 13.28 13.74
C SER A 526 -21.75 13.30 15.22
N ARG A 527 -22.09 12.14 15.81
CA ARG A 527 -22.39 12.01 17.25
C ARG A 527 -21.15 11.63 18.07
N PHE A 528 -20.05 11.24 17.42
CA PHE A 528 -18.79 10.96 18.11
C PHE A 528 -18.04 12.27 18.42
N PRO A 529 -17.11 12.24 19.39
CA PRO A 529 -16.10 13.29 19.57
C PRO A 529 -15.39 13.62 18.25
N SER A 530 -15.00 14.89 18.07
CA SER A 530 -14.38 15.42 16.83
C SER A 530 -13.25 14.53 16.30
N ASP A 531 -12.38 14.07 17.19
CA ASP A 531 -11.19 13.29 16.83
C ASP A 531 -11.60 11.92 16.28
N LEU A 532 -12.56 11.26 16.91
CA LEU A 532 -13.08 9.97 16.44
C LEU A 532 -13.88 10.11 15.13
N ALA A 533 -14.59 11.22 14.95
CA ALA A 533 -15.27 11.53 13.71
C ALA A 533 -14.29 11.76 12.55
N ALA A 534 -13.19 12.47 12.81
CA ALA A 534 -12.12 12.68 11.84
C ALA A 534 -11.44 11.35 11.47
N MET A 535 -11.09 10.51 12.46
CA MET A 535 -10.52 9.19 12.23
C MET A 535 -11.46 8.30 11.39
N SER A 536 -12.76 8.28 11.70
CA SER A 536 -13.75 7.50 10.95
C SER A 536 -13.89 7.97 9.50
N THR A 537 -13.82 9.29 9.27
CA THR A 537 -13.87 9.88 7.93
C THR A 537 -12.62 9.48 7.11
N LYS A 538 -11.42 9.56 7.72
CA LYS A 538 -10.17 9.09 7.09
C LYS A 538 -10.22 7.62 6.68
N LEU A 539 -10.80 6.74 7.50
CA LEU A 539 -10.92 5.30 7.19
C LEU A 539 -11.73 5.00 5.92
N THR A 540 -12.69 5.87 5.56
CA THR A 540 -13.49 5.72 4.34
C THR A 540 -12.80 6.25 3.08
N SER A 541 -11.68 6.96 3.24
CA SER A 541 -10.85 7.48 2.15
C SER A 541 -9.65 6.59 1.85
N ARG A 542 -9.10 6.73 0.63
CA ARG A 542 -7.80 6.18 0.22
C ARG A 542 -6.62 7.08 0.61
N ALA A 543 -6.81 8.02 1.54
CA ALA A 543 -5.76 8.94 1.95
C ALA A 543 -4.50 8.18 2.37
N LEU A 544 -3.38 8.57 1.77
CA LEU A 544 -2.05 8.14 2.19
C LEU A 544 -1.75 8.70 3.59
N ASN A 545 -0.85 8.06 4.31
CA ASN A 545 -0.28 8.69 5.50
C ASN A 545 0.61 9.88 5.07
N VAL A 546 0.96 10.75 6.02
CA VAL A 546 1.71 11.99 5.72
C VAL A 546 3.06 11.69 5.07
N ALA A 547 3.81 10.69 5.56
CA ALA A 547 5.11 10.31 5.04
C ALA A 547 5.03 9.82 3.57
N ASP A 548 4.03 8.99 3.27
CA ASP A 548 3.83 8.42 1.94
C ASP A 548 3.21 9.42 0.98
N ALA A 549 2.39 10.37 1.45
CA ALA A 549 1.93 11.51 0.65
C ALA A 549 3.11 12.40 0.23
N LYS A 550 4.02 12.71 1.15
CA LYS A 550 5.29 13.41 0.84
C LYS A 550 6.14 12.62 -0.15
N MET A 551 6.19 11.28 0.00
CA MET A 551 6.97 10.42 -0.87
C MET A 551 6.32 10.23 -2.27
N LEU A 552 4.99 10.25 -2.37
CA LEU A 552 4.25 10.31 -3.63
C LEU A 552 4.60 11.59 -4.40
N GLU A 553 4.58 12.72 -3.71
CA GLU A 553 4.91 14.03 -4.28
C GLU A 553 6.36 14.07 -4.78
N ARG A 554 7.33 13.63 -3.97
CA ARG A 554 8.73 13.50 -4.42
C ARG A 554 8.86 12.59 -5.64
N GLY A 555 8.20 11.43 -5.64
CA GLY A 555 8.20 10.51 -6.78
C GLY A 555 7.58 11.09 -8.05
N TYR A 556 6.58 11.98 -7.93
CA TYR A 556 6.00 12.72 -9.05
C TYR A 556 7.02 13.66 -9.71
N TYR A 557 7.81 14.40 -8.92
CA TYR A 557 8.78 15.38 -9.44
C TYR A 557 10.12 14.75 -9.85
N GLU A 558 10.59 13.76 -9.11
CA GLU A 558 11.91 13.15 -9.31
C GLU A 558 11.88 11.92 -10.23
N ASN A 559 10.70 11.52 -10.74
CA ASN A 559 10.50 10.28 -11.50
C ASN A 559 11.14 9.06 -10.83
N LEU A 560 11.11 9.01 -9.49
CA LEU A 560 11.67 7.91 -8.70
C LEU A 560 10.78 6.67 -8.82
N ILE A 561 10.97 5.93 -9.91
CA ILE A 561 10.33 4.62 -10.16
C ILE A 561 10.67 3.62 -9.03
N ASP A 562 11.76 3.84 -8.28
CA ASP A 562 12.18 2.99 -7.17
C ASP A 562 11.32 3.13 -5.90
N VAL A 563 10.64 4.26 -5.68
CA VAL A 563 9.76 4.50 -4.51
C VAL A 563 8.55 3.54 -4.54
N ALA A 564 7.97 3.34 -5.72
CA ALA A 564 6.87 2.40 -5.95
C ALA A 564 7.28 0.93 -5.71
N LYS A 565 8.57 0.61 -5.63
CA LYS A 565 9.04 -0.77 -5.43
C LYS A 565 8.98 -1.23 -3.96
N PHE A 566 8.89 -0.29 -3.01
CA PHE A 566 8.95 -0.58 -1.58
C PHE A 566 7.70 -0.16 -0.78
N ASN A 567 6.81 0.64 -1.38
CA ASN A 567 5.53 1.00 -0.79
C ASN A 567 4.36 0.42 -1.62
N PRO A 568 3.63 -0.60 -1.11
CA PRO A 568 2.52 -1.24 -1.81
C PRO A 568 1.38 -0.28 -2.18
N GLU A 569 1.09 0.70 -1.32
CA GLU A 569 0.03 1.68 -1.51
C GLU A 569 0.37 2.63 -2.67
N LEU A 570 1.62 3.13 -2.71
CA LEU A 570 2.12 3.92 -3.83
C LEU A 570 2.23 3.08 -5.11
N ALA A 571 2.65 1.81 -5.00
CA ALA A 571 2.76 0.90 -6.15
C ALA A 571 1.41 0.64 -6.83
N GLU A 572 0.32 0.56 -6.07
CA GLU A 572 -1.03 0.41 -6.61
C GLU A 572 -1.46 1.70 -7.31
N LEU A 573 -1.21 2.86 -6.69
CA LEU A 573 -1.52 4.16 -7.26
C LEU A 573 -0.76 4.41 -8.58
N TYR A 574 0.55 4.13 -8.60
CA TYR A 574 1.39 4.30 -9.79
C TYR A 574 1.04 3.33 -10.94
N LYS A 575 0.37 2.19 -10.66
CA LYS A 575 -0.12 1.29 -11.72
C LYS A 575 -1.33 1.84 -12.46
N GLU A 576 -2.13 2.68 -11.82
CA GLU A 576 -3.30 3.31 -12.45
C GLU A 576 -2.89 4.52 -13.32
N ARG A 577 -1.68 5.07 -13.11
CA ARG A 577 -1.14 6.23 -13.84
C ARG A 577 -0.67 5.88 -15.27
N PRO A 578 -1.10 6.63 -16.30
CA PRO A 578 -0.57 6.48 -17.66
C PRO A 578 0.95 6.71 -17.77
N PRO A 579 1.67 6.01 -18.66
CA PRO A 579 3.14 6.12 -18.79
C PRO A 579 3.62 7.52 -19.19
N ASP A 580 2.80 8.26 -19.92
CA ASP A 580 3.06 9.60 -20.47
C ASP A 580 2.54 10.74 -19.59
N TRP A 581 1.96 10.43 -18.42
CA TRP A 581 1.27 11.40 -17.56
C TRP A 581 2.10 12.65 -17.17
N ASN A 582 3.41 12.49 -16.97
CA ASN A 582 4.32 13.58 -16.59
C ASN A 582 5.11 14.16 -17.78
N THR A 583 4.83 13.72 -19.01
CA THR A 583 5.48 14.27 -20.20
C THR A 583 4.69 15.48 -20.66
N ASN A 584 5.20 16.68 -20.41
CA ASN A 584 4.52 17.91 -20.82
C ASN A 584 4.94 18.29 -22.26
N PRO A 585 4.08 18.12 -23.28
CA PRO A 585 4.42 18.40 -24.67
C PRO A 585 4.47 19.91 -24.99
N THR A 586 4.05 20.78 -24.07
CA THR A 586 4.06 22.23 -24.29
C THR A 586 5.43 22.85 -24.05
N ILE A 587 6.33 22.14 -23.37
CA ILE A 587 7.65 22.65 -23.00
C ILE A 587 8.59 22.63 -24.21
N ARG A 588 9.16 23.79 -24.52
CA ARG A 588 10.24 24.01 -25.50
C ARG A 588 11.55 24.30 -24.77
N LEU A 589 12.60 23.54 -25.04
CA LEU A 589 13.94 23.87 -24.55
C LEU A 589 14.44 25.19 -25.16
N GLN A 590 15.08 26.02 -24.34
CA GLN A 590 15.75 27.24 -24.81
C GLN A 590 17.19 26.94 -25.27
N GLU A 591 17.88 27.95 -25.81
CA GLU A 591 19.27 27.82 -26.25
C GLU A 591 20.20 27.43 -25.08
N GLU A 592 21.31 26.79 -25.42
CA GLU A 592 22.26 26.31 -24.43
C GLU A 592 22.90 27.51 -23.68
N GLY A 593 22.67 27.57 -22.37
CA GLY A 593 23.10 28.68 -21.51
C GLY A 593 22.00 29.69 -21.15
N SER A 594 20.80 29.58 -21.73
CA SER A 594 19.64 30.37 -21.31
C SER A 594 19.14 29.92 -19.93
N PHE A 595 18.69 30.89 -19.14
CA PHE A 595 17.98 30.67 -17.88
C PHE A 595 16.74 31.57 -17.84
N PRO A 596 15.50 31.06 -17.71
CA PRO A 596 15.13 29.65 -17.54
C PRO A 596 15.55 28.73 -18.70
N PRO A 597 15.80 27.44 -18.45
CA PRO A 597 16.34 26.53 -19.46
C PRO A 597 15.31 26.05 -20.51
N TYR A 598 14.04 26.36 -20.30
CA TYR A 598 12.94 26.02 -21.19
C TYR A 598 11.84 27.06 -21.05
N ASP A 599 10.83 27.00 -21.91
CA ASP A 599 9.63 27.83 -21.88
C ASP A 599 8.46 27.08 -22.53
N LEU A 600 7.29 27.70 -22.71
CA LEU A 600 6.20 27.12 -23.47
C LEU A 600 6.34 27.39 -24.98
N HIS A 601 5.90 26.44 -25.81
CA HIS A 601 5.71 26.66 -27.23
C HIS A 601 4.59 27.70 -27.47
N PRO A 602 4.76 28.70 -28.36
CA PRO A 602 3.68 29.60 -28.76
C PRO A 602 2.69 28.92 -29.71
N SER A 603 1.42 29.32 -29.65
CA SER A 603 0.34 28.87 -30.53
C SER A 603 0.21 27.34 -30.65
N LEU A 604 0.26 26.65 -29.51
CA LEU A 604 0.19 25.20 -29.44
C LEU A 604 -1.06 24.77 -28.68
N THR A 605 -1.79 23.80 -29.23
CA THR A 605 -2.89 23.12 -28.54
C THR A 605 -2.58 21.64 -28.43
N VAL A 606 -2.67 21.10 -27.22
CA VAL A 606 -2.36 19.70 -26.91
C VAL A 606 -3.35 19.15 -25.89
N VAL A 607 -3.48 17.83 -25.82
CA VAL A 607 -4.13 17.17 -24.68
C VAL A 607 -3.05 16.83 -23.66
N TYR A 608 -3.17 17.37 -22.45
CA TYR A 608 -2.23 17.13 -21.36
C TYR A 608 -2.99 16.90 -20.05
N LYS A 609 -2.74 15.75 -19.41
CA LYS A 609 -3.46 15.27 -18.20
C LYS A 609 -4.98 15.20 -18.37
N GLY A 610 -5.43 14.74 -19.54
CA GLY A 610 -6.84 14.45 -19.81
C GLY A 610 -7.65 15.62 -20.37
N GLU A 611 -7.16 16.85 -20.26
CA GLU A 611 -7.84 18.06 -20.75
C GLU A 611 -7.02 18.76 -21.85
N GLU A 612 -7.71 19.60 -22.64
CA GLU A 612 -7.08 20.45 -23.65
C GLU A 612 -6.35 21.61 -22.97
N LEU A 613 -5.11 21.85 -23.39
CA LEU A 613 -4.27 22.96 -22.96
C LEU A 613 -3.84 23.72 -24.22
N SER A 614 -4.14 25.01 -24.27
CA SER A 614 -3.64 25.89 -25.33
C SER A 614 -2.65 26.94 -24.82
N THR A 615 -1.73 27.35 -25.69
CA THR A 615 -0.84 28.49 -25.48
C THR A 615 -1.06 29.53 -26.57
N ASN A 616 -1.06 30.80 -26.17
CA ASN A 616 -1.30 31.92 -27.06
C ASN A 616 -0.09 32.23 -27.96
N SER A 617 -0.24 33.22 -28.83
CA SER A 617 0.81 33.68 -29.75
C SER A 617 2.08 34.20 -29.05
N LEU A 618 1.97 34.60 -27.78
CA LEU A 618 3.07 35.07 -26.95
C LEU A 618 3.78 33.93 -26.19
N GLY A 619 3.28 32.69 -26.28
CA GLY A 619 3.83 31.56 -25.51
C GLY A 619 3.36 31.52 -24.06
N LEU A 620 2.24 32.17 -23.73
CA LEU A 620 1.61 32.09 -22.43
C LEU A 620 0.49 31.05 -22.48
N ARG A 621 0.26 30.32 -21.39
CA ARG A 621 -0.92 29.47 -21.28
C ARG A 621 -2.10 30.31 -20.81
N ASP A 622 -2.64 31.11 -21.73
CA ASP A 622 -3.64 32.11 -21.41
C ASP A 622 -4.39 32.62 -22.66
N ARG A 623 -5.27 33.60 -22.48
CA ARG A 623 -5.92 34.39 -23.54
C ARG A 623 -4.89 35.14 -24.39
N GLU A 624 -5.32 35.62 -25.55
CA GLU A 624 -4.50 36.51 -26.38
C GLU A 624 -4.46 37.92 -25.78
N TYR A 625 -3.26 38.49 -25.69
CA TYR A 625 -3.03 39.86 -25.22
C TYR A 625 -2.17 40.62 -26.22
N GLU A 626 -2.39 41.93 -26.32
CA GLU A 626 -1.49 42.80 -27.08
C GLU A 626 -0.19 43.00 -26.28
N ARG A 627 0.96 43.11 -26.96
CA ARG A 627 2.21 43.36 -26.25
C ARG A 627 2.23 44.75 -25.62
N GLU A 628 1.79 45.75 -26.37
CA GLU A 628 1.61 47.12 -25.86
C GLU A 628 0.37 47.16 -24.96
N LYS A 629 0.49 47.84 -23.82
CA LYS A 629 -0.59 47.97 -22.84
C LYS A 629 -1.68 48.90 -23.35
N PRO A 630 -2.94 48.44 -23.50
CA PRO A 630 -4.03 49.31 -23.92
C PRO A 630 -4.31 50.41 -22.88
N ALA A 631 -4.77 51.58 -23.34
CA ALA A 631 -5.14 52.68 -22.44
C ALA A 631 -6.29 52.28 -21.50
N GLY A 632 -6.25 52.76 -20.25
CA GLY A 632 -7.26 52.44 -19.23
C GLY A 632 -7.24 50.97 -18.76
N THR A 633 -6.12 50.27 -18.98
CA THR A 633 -5.95 48.87 -18.59
C THR A 633 -4.97 48.73 -17.43
N VAL A 634 -5.32 47.93 -16.43
CA VAL A 634 -4.43 47.45 -15.37
C VAL A 634 -3.95 46.05 -15.72
N ARG A 635 -2.63 45.84 -15.74
CA ARG A 635 -1.98 44.56 -16.02
C ARG A 635 -1.48 43.90 -14.75
N ILE A 636 -1.97 42.69 -14.52
CA ILE A 636 -1.58 41.83 -13.41
C ILE A 636 -0.86 40.63 -14.02
N VAL A 637 0.42 40.45 -13.70
CA VAL A 637 1.19 39.30 -14.18
C VAL A 637 1.30 38.27 -13.06
N ILE A 638 1.08 37.00 -13.40
CA ILE A 638 1.25 35.89 -12.45
C ILE A 638 2.46 35.05 -12.88
N LEU A 639 3.44 34.96 -11.99
CA LEU A 639 4.61 34.10 -12.12
C LEU A 639 4.43 32.88 -11.23
N GLY A 640 4.50 31.68 -11.80
CA GLY A 640 4.24 30.46 -11.04
C GLY A 640 4.78 29.20 -11.69
N ALA A 641 4.37 28.06 -11.13
CA ALA A 641 4.71 26.73 -11.60
C ALA A 641 3.48 26.00 -12.15
N SER A 642 3.50 24.67 -12.18
CA SER A 642 2.46 23.83 -12.78
C SER A 642 1.05 24.02 -12.22
N HIS A 643 0.91 24.38 -10.93
CA HIS A 643 -0.38 24.66 -10.31
C HIS A 643 -0.99 25.97 -10.84
N THR A 644 -0.14 26.97 -11.10
CA THR A 644 -0.54 28.23 -11.72
C THR A 644 -0.78 28.09 -13.23
N VAL A 645 -0.04 27.20 -13.91
CA VAL A 645 -0.34 26.83 -15.30
C VAL A 645 -1.73 26.18 -15.42
N GLY A 646 -2.35 25.69 -14.34
CA GLY A 646 -3.65 25.01 -14.40
C GLY A 646 -3.62 23.71 -15.19
N VAL A 647 -2.58 22.88 -15.00
CA VAL A 647 -2.49 21.59 -15.70
C VAL A 647 -3.65 20.67 -15.31
N GLY A 648 -4.30 20.06 -16.30
CA GLY A 648 -5.46 19.20 -16.06
C GLY A 648 -6.81 19.93 -15.88
N VAL A 649 -6.87 21.22 -16.19
CA VAL A 649 -8.13 21.97 -16.37
C VAL A 649 -8.15 22.66 -17.73
N LYS A 650 -9.34 23.04 -18.21
CA LYS A 650 -9.51 23.78 -19.46
C LYS A 650 -9.11 25.24 -19.30
N ASP A 651 -8.87 25.91 -20.41
CA ASP A 651 -8.38 27.29 -20.41
C ASP A 651 -9.37 28.29 -19.78
N ASP A 652 -10.67 28.07 -19.90
CA ASP A 652 -11.71 28.89 -19.23
C ASP A 652 -11.96 28.53 -17.76
N GLU A 653 -11.30 27.49 -17.26
CA GLU A 653 -11.42 26.99 -15.88
C GLU A 653 -10.22 27.38 -15.01
N THR A 654 -9.17 27.97 -15.58
CA THR A 654 -7.98 28.40 -14.82
C THR A 654 -8.30 29.60 -13.91
N TYR A 655 -7.62 29.70 -12.77
CA TYR A 655 -8.07 30.60 -11.71
C TYR A 655 -7.84 32.08 -12.07
N GLU A 656 -6.83 32.34 -12.89
CA GLU A 656 -6.47 33.64 -13.40
C GLU A 656 -7.49 34.14 -14.44
N ASN A 657 -8.01 33.23 -15.29
CA ASN A 657 -9.08 33.57 -16.22
C ASN A 657 -10.38 33.88 -15.48
N LEU A 658 -10.70 33.07 -14.46
CA LEU A 658 -11.85 33.32 -13.57
C LEU A 658 -11.69 34.63 -12.79
N LEU A 659 -10.47 34.98 -12.39
CA LEU A 659 -10.14 36.24 -11.72
C LEU A 659 -10.30 37.42 -12.68
N GLU A 660 -9.75 37.36 -13.89
CA GLU A 660 -9.89 38.40 -14.92
C GLU A 660 -11.35 38.68 -15.25
N ASP A 661 -12.15 37.63 -15.49
CA ASP A 661 -13.58 37.76 -15.80
C ASP A 661 -14.35 38.41 -14.65
N ARG A 662 -13.95 38.12 -13.41
CA ARG A 662 -14.57 38.69 -12.24
C ARG A 662 -14.20 40.17 -12.08
N LEU A 663 -12.92 40.52 -12.16
CA LEU A 663 -12.46 41.91 -12.05
C LEU A 663 -13.11 42.80 -13.12
N ASN A 664 -13.15 42.35 -14.37
CA ASN A 664 -13.78 43.10 -15.45
C ASN A 664 -15.31 43.19 -15.31
N ARG A 665 -15.96 42.19 -14.70
CA ARG A 665 -17.41 42.25 -14.42
C ARG A 665 -17.74 43.17 -13.25
N GLU A 666 -16.84 43.28 -12.27
CA GLU A 666 -17.01 44.12 -11.08
C GLU A 666 -16.51 45.57 -11.29
N SER A 667 -15.74 45.84 -12.34
CA SER A 667 -15.32 47.19 -12.71
C SER A 667 -16.54 48.08 -13.02
N SER A 668 -16.67 49.17 -12.27
CA SER A 668 -17.71 50.19 -12.46
C SER A 668 -17.18 51.51 -13.04
N ASP A 669 -15.86 51.68 -13.06
CA ASP A 669 -15.14 52.91 -13.45
C ASP A 669 -14.64 52.87 -14.91
N GLY A 670 -14.85 51.75 -15.61
CA GLY A 670 -14.38 51.54 -16.98
C GLY A 670 -12.94 51.06 -17.08
N THR A 671 -12.29 50.77 -15.94
CA THR A 671 -10.96 50.14 -15.91
C THR A 671 -11.04 48.72 -16.46
N ARG A 672 -10.18 48.41 -17.43
CA ARG A 672 -10.04 47.03 -17.94
C ARG A 672 -8.92 46.32 -17.19
N TYR A 673 -9.12 45.06 -16.85
CA TYR A 673 -8.09 44.23 -16.22
C TYR A 673 -7.60 43.17 -17.22
N GLU A 674 -6.29 43.03 -17.33
CA GLU A 674 -5.62 41.93 -18.04
C GLU A 674 -4.81 41.14 -17.00
N VAL A 675 -5.11 39.86 -16.81
CA VAL A 675 -4.41 38.97 -15.89
C VAL A 675 -3.59 37.97 -16.71
N MET A 676 -2.29 38.15 -16.79
CA MET A 676 -1.42 37.41 -17.71
C MET A 676 -0.64 36.30 -16.99
N ASN A 677 -0.84 35.06 -17.42
CA ASN A 677 -0.20 33.88 -16.86
C ASN A 677 1.19 33.59 -17.48
N PHE A 678 2.24 33.98 -16.77
CA PHE A 678 3.64 33.67 -17.12
C PHE A 678 4.17 32.42 -16.41
N ALA A 679 3.30 31.60 -15.81
CA ALA A 679 3.72 30.38 -15.16
C ALA A 679 4.19 29.32 -16.16
N VAL A 680 5.20 28.54 -15.75
CA VAL A 680 5.71 27.42 -16.52
C VAL A 680 5.97 26.24 -15.58
N SER A 681 5.56 25.04 -15.99
CA SER A 681 5.70 23.84 -15.16
C SER A 681 7.17 23.59 -14.76
N GLY A 682 7.40 23.42 -13.45
CA GLY A 682 8.74 23.15 -12.89
C GLY A 682 9.60 24.39 -12.65
N TYR A 683 9.11 25.60 -12.88
CA TYR A 683 9.81 26.81 -12.46
C TYR A 683 9.83 26.93 -10.94
N GLY A 684 11.03 27.12 -10.38
CA GLY A 684 11.21 27.50 -9.00
C GLY A 684 11.33 29.03 -8.84
N PRO A 685 11.73 29.50 -7.64
CA PRO A 685 11.92 30.92 -7.37
C PRO A 685 12.91 31.61 -8.33
N THR A 686 13.98 30.92 -8.74
CA THR A 686 15.03 31.53 -9.57
C THR A 686 14.59 31.68 -11.03
N CYS A 687 13.89 30.69 -11.61
CA CYS A 687 13.30 30.83 -12.95
C CYS A 687 12.22 31.90 -12.99
N ARG A 688 11.43 32.07 -11.92
CA ARG A 688 10.45 33.15 -11.83
C ARG A 688 11.12 34.53 -11.84
N LEU A 689 12.23 34.69 -11.09
CA LEU A 689 13.01 35.93 -11.11
C LEU A 689 13.55 36.24 -12.52
N ALA A 690 14.17 35.24 -13.17
CA ALA A 690 14.68 35.42 -14.53
C ALA A 690 13.57 35.73 -15.54
N THR A 691 12.39 35.10 -15.40
CA THR A 691 11.21 35.41 -16.23
C THR A 691 10.73 36.83 -16.00
N PHE A 692 10.78 37.32 -14.76
CA PHE A 692 10.45 38.71 -14.45
C PHE A 692 11.39 39.68 -15.17
N GLU A 693 12.71 39.47 -15.02
CA GLU A 693 13.75 40.33 -15.60
C GLU A 693 13.74 40.31 -17.14
N ASP A 694 13.66 39.12 -17.75
CA ASP A 694 13.90 38.98 -19.19
C ASP A 694 12.66 39.16 -20.07
N LYS A 695 11.45 38.95 -19.50
CA LYS A 695 10.21 38.89 -20.29
C LYS A 695 9.13 39.83 -19.80
N VAL A 696 8.79 39.77 -18.51
CA VAL A 696 7.61 40.45 -17.96
C VAL A 696 7.71 41.97 -18.05
N LEU A 697 8.90 42.54 -17.84
CA LEU A 697 9.10 44.00 -17.93
C LEU A 697 8.68 44.58 -19.29
N ALA A 698 8.73 43.80 -20.36
CA ALA A 698 8.34 44.25 -21.70
C ALA A 698 6.82 44.43 -21.90
N PHE A 699 6.00 44.09 -20.89
CA PHE A 699 4.54 44.16 -20.92
C PHE A 699 3.96 45.29 -20.05
N ASP A 700 4.79 46.13 -19.43
CA ASP A 700 4.37 47.26 -18.59
C ASP A 700 3.33 46.88 -17.50
N PRO A 701 3.60 45.84 -16.68
CA PRO A 701 2.65 45.40 -15.66
C PRO A 701 2.54 46.40 -14.52
N ASP A 702 1.36 46.50 -13.90
CA ASP A 702 1.16 47.30 -12.68
C ASP A 702 1.46 46.46 -11.43
N VAL A 703 1.07 45.18 -11.48
CA VAL A 703 1.21 44.22 -10.38
C VAL A 703 1.83 42.92 -10.88
N VAL A 704 2.80 42.38 -10.14
CA VAL A 704 3.41 41.07 -10.38
C VAL A 704 3.20 40.20 -9.15
N MET A 705 2.47 39.10 -9.31
CA MET A 705 2.30 38.07 -8.28
C MET A 705 3.29 36.93 -8.51
N SER A 706 4.25 36.76 -7.60
CA SER A 706 5.12 35.59 -7.55
C SER A 706 4.48 34.51 -6.68
N VAL A 707 4.04 33.42 -7.29
CA VAL A 707 3.25 32.35 -6.66
C VAL A 707 4.13 31.14 -6.36
N GLY A 708 4.27 30.81 -5.07
CA GLY A 708 5.07 29.69 -4.57
C GLY A 708 4.28 28.80 -3.61
N ILE A 709 4.60 27.50 -3.59
CA ILE A 709 4.02 26.52 -2.64
C ILE A 709 5.02 26.22 -1.50
N ASP A 710 6.28 25.99 -1.84
CA ASP A 710 7.34 25.67 -0.87
C ASP A 710 8.67 26.18 -1.43
N ASP A 711 8.79 27.51 -1.52
CA ASP A 711 9.93 28.14 -2.18
C ASP A 711 11.26 27.84 -1.48
N VAL A 712 11.20 27.60 -0.16
CA VAL A 712 12.36 27.28 0.67
C VAL A 712 13.05 26.00 0.21
N ASN A 713 12.28 24.96 -0.10
CA ASN A 713 12.84 23.73 -0.63
C ASN A 713 13.03 23.79 -2.15
N TRP A 714 12.12 24.46 -2.87
CA TRP A 714 12.17 24.54 -4.32
C TRP A 714 13.39 25.27 -4.87
N VAL A 715 13.93 26.28 -4.18
CA VAL A 715 15.17 26.93 -4.61
C VAL A 715 16.34 25.95 -4.68
N ALA A 716 16.42 24.99 -3.75
CA ALA A 716 17.47 23.97 -3.73
C ALA A 716 17.23 22.90 -4.81
N ILE A 717 15.98 22.46 -4.99
CA ILE A 717 15.59 21.47 -6.02
C ILE A 717 15.88 22.01 -7.43
N GLU A 718 15.45 23.24 -7.69
CA GLU A 718 15.63 23.91 -8.98
C GLU A 718 17.12 24.02 -9.36
N LEU A 719 17.92 24.58 -8.45
CA LEU A 719 19.35 24.77 -8.68
C LEU A 719 20.11 23.44 -8.67
N GLY A 720 19.68 22.47 -7.87
CA GLY A 720 20.27 21.13 -7.83
C GLY A 720 20.08 20.39 -9.15
N ASN A 721 18.92 20.55 -9.78
CA ASN A 721 18.66 20.05 -11.13
C ASN A 721 19.51 20.75 -12.20
N ALA A 722 19.77 22.06 -12.06
CA ALA A 722 20.67 22.77 -12.96
C ALA A 722 22.12 22.27 -12.83
N ILE A 723 22.62 22.13 -11.59
CA ILE A 723 23.97 21.63 -11.27
C ILE A 723 24.18 20.20 -11.77
N SER A 724 23.20 19.31 -11.53
CA SER A 724 23.23 17.91 -11.97
C SER A 724 23.35 17.77 -13.49
N LYS A 725 22.73 18.70 -14.23
CA LYS A 725 22.81 18.78 -15.70
C LYS A 725 24.00 19.60 -16.19
N SER A 726 24.91 20.00 -15.29
CA SER A 726 26.06 20.87 -15.56
C SER A 726 25.68 22.16 -16.30
N ARG A 727 24.49 22.69 -16.02
CA ARG A 727 24.02 23.94 -16.64
C ARG A 727 24.71 25.14 -15.97
N PRO A 728 24.97 26.22 -16.73
CA PRO A 728 25.45 27.47 -16.15
C PRO A 728 24.49 27.95 -15.05
N MET A 729 25.05 28.29 -13.89
CA MET A 729 24.27 28.81 -12.78
C MET A 729 23.84 30.26 -13.09
N PRO A 730 22.56 30.60 -12.88
CA PRO A 730 22.12 31.98 -13.01
C PRO A 730 22.64 32.80 -11.82
N TYR A 731 23.03 34.05 -12.09
CA TYR A 731 23.44 35.05 -11.10
C TYR A 731 24.72 34.72 -10.28
N ASP A 732 25.67 35.65 -10.27
CA ASP A 732 26.97 35.51 -9.58
C ASP A 732 26.83 35.27 -8.06
N TYR A 733 25.76 35.73 -7.44
CA TYR A 733 25.50 35.49 -6.01
C TYR A 733 25.25 34.00 -5.74
N LEU A 734 24.32 33.40 -6.48
CA LEU A 734 23.95 31.99 -6.30
C LEU A 734 25.11 31.07 -6.67
N ALA A 735 25.83 31.38 -7.77
CA ALA A 735 27.02 30.64 -8.17
C ALA A 735 28.09 30.59 -7.05
N ARG A 736 28.37 31.74 -6.40
CA ARG A 736 29.32 31.80 -5.28
C ARG A 736 28.86 31.01 -4.07
N ARG A 737 27.57 31.05 -3.71
CA ARG A 737 27.05 30.26 -2.57
C ARG A 737 27.16 28.76 -2.80
N VAL A 738 26.89 28.32 -4.02
CA VAL A 738 27.06 26.91 -4.42
C VAL A 738 28.52 26.49 -4.36
N GLU A 739 29.45 27.35 -4.81
CA GLU A 739 30.89 27.11 -4.73
C GLU A 739 31.39 27.07 -3.26
N GLU A 740 30.98 28.01 -2.42
CA GLU A 740 31.28 28.05 -0.99
C GLU A 740 30.80 26.79 -0.23
N ALA A 741 29.69 26.20 -0.68
CA ALA A 741 29.16 24.94 -0.15
C ALA A 741 29.89 23.69 -0.66
N GLY A 742 30.88 23.83 -1.55
CA GLY A 742 31.66 22.72 -2.10
C GLY A 742 30.81 21.76 -2.94
N ILE A 743 29.93 22.32 -3.77
CA ILE A 743 29.05 21.58 -4.68
C ILE A 743 29.64 21.65 -6.08
N GLU A 744 30.10 20.50 -6.59
CA GLU A 744 30.71 20.41 -7.92
C GLU A 744 29.63 20.24 -9.01
N PRO A 745 29.86 20.76 -10.23
CA PRO A 745 28.98 20.49 -11.38
C PRO A 745 28.86 18.99 -11.68
N GLY A 746 27.66 18.54 -12.06
CA GLY A 746 27.40 17.15 -12.44
C GLY A 746 27.17 16.16 -11.30
N VAL A 747 27.20 16.61 -10.03
CA VAL A 747 26.74 15.78 -8.90
C VAL A 747 25.25 15.52 -9.00
N ALA A 748 24.79 14.35 -8.55
CA ALA A 748 23.37 14.00 -8.58
C ALA A 748 22.53 15.05 -7.82
N SER A 749 21.35 15.40 -8.34
CA SER A 749 20.48 16.47 -7.82
C SER A 749 20.20 16.30 -6.32
N VAL A 750 19.87 15.09 -5.89
CA VAL A 750 19.62 14.76 -4.47
C VAL A 750 20.81 15.09 -3.56
N ILE A 751 22.04 14.89 -4.06
CA ILE A 751 23.27 15.22 -3.32
C ILE A 751 23.47 16.74 -3.29
N ALA A 752 23.20 17.43 -4.40
CA ALA A 752 23.27 18.88 -4.47
C ALA A 752 22.25 19.52 -3.51
N GLU A 753 21.01 19.02 -3.50
CA GLU A 753 19.92 19.47 -2.63
C GLU A 753 20.27 19.33 -1.15
N GLU A 754 20.75 18.15 -0.70
CA GLU A 754 21.13 17.94 0.70
C GLU A 754 22.29 18.86 1.11
N LYS A 755 23.27 19.09 0.22
CA LYS A 755 24.37 20.04 0.46
C LYS A 755 23.91 21.49 0.46
N MET A 756 22.89 21.85 -0.32
CA MET A 756 22.30 23.20 -0.31
C MET A 756 21.37 23.44 0.87
N ARG A 757 20.94 22.38 1.56
CA ARG A 757 20.01 22.50 2.69
C ARG A 757 20.44 23.60 3.68
N PRO A 758 21.69 23.69 4.16
CA PRO A 758 22.08 24.73 5.11
C PRO A 758 22.04 26.18 4.56
N ILE A 759 22.09 26.35 3.23
CA ILE A 759 22.20 27.67 2.58
C ILE A 759 20.94 28.09 1.80
N ARG A 760 19.95 27.19 1.64
CA ARG A 760 18.76 27.41 0.80
C ARG A 760 17.93 28.65 1.18
N GLU A 761 17.81 28.93 2.47
CA GLU A 761 17.05 30.09 2.96
C GLU A 761 17.73 31.42 2.60
N ASP A 762 19.06 31.48 2.71
CA ASP A 762 19.84 32.66 2.31
C ASP A 762 19.71 32.91 0.79
N MET A 763 19.73 31.84 0.01
CA MET A 763 19.55 31.90 -1.44
C MET A 763 18.14 32.38 -1.81
N LEU A 764 17.10 31.85 -1.16
CA LEU A 764 15.72 32.29 -1.40
C LEU A 764 15.51 33.75 -1.01
N ARG A 765 16.02 34.17 0.15
CA ARG A 765 15.95 35.55 0.60
C ARG A 765 16.55 36.51 -0.42
N TRP A 766 17.74 36.16 -0.96
CA TRP A 766 18.36 36.96 -2.02
C TRP A 766 17.49 37.06 -3.28
N VAL A 767 16.81 35.98 -3.67
CA VAL A 767 15.86 35.99 -4.80
C VAL A 767 14.70 36.97 -4.53
N TYR A 768 14.13 36.93 -3.32
CA TYR A 768 13.05 37.85 -2.93
C TYR A 768 13.52 39.31 -2.87
N GLU A 769 14.71 39.57 -2.33
CA GLU A 769 15.31 40.91 -2.31
C GLU A 769 15.47 41.45 -3.73
N ARG A 770 15.94 40.61 -4.67
CA ARG A 770 16.11 41.01 -6.06
C ARG A 770 14.78 41.26 -6.77
N MET A 771 13.75 40.43 -6.52
CA MET A 771 12.40 40.65 -7.03
C MET A 771 11.82 41.99 -6.54
N GLY A 772 11.94 42.29 -5.25
CA GLY A 772 11.47 43.55 -4.66
C GLY A 772 12.24 44.77 -5.18
N ALA A 773 13.56 44.65 -5.35
CA ALA A 773 14.39 45.68 -5.95
C ALA A 773 13.95 45.99 -7.39
N LEU A 774 13.72 44.95 -8.20
CA LEU A 774 13.28 45.12 -9.60
C LEU A 774 11.90 45.79 -9.68
N GLY A 775 10.98 45.41 -8.79
CA GLY A 775 9.67 46.06 -8.66
C GLY A 775 9.81 47.55 -8.35
N THR A 776 10.65 47.90 -7.37
CA THR A 776 10.89 49.29 -6.98
C THR A 776 11.56 50.09 -8.11
N GLU A 777 12.56 49.51 -8.78
CA GLU A 777 13.28 50.12 -9.90
C GLU A 777 12.35 50.42 -11.09
N SER A 778 11.32 49.60 -11.28
CA SER A 778 10.41 49.66 -12.42
C SER A 778 9.05 50.29 -12.09
N GLY A 779 8.79 50.67 -10.84
CA GLY A 779 7.49 51.20 -10.40
C GLY A 779 6.36 50.15 -10.36
N ILE A 780 6.71 48.87 -10.23
CA ILE A 780 5.78 47.73 -10.27
C ILE A 780 5.54 47.23 -8.85
N THR A 781 4.29 46.98 -8.47
CA THR A 781 3.98 46.34 -7.19
C THR A 781 4.22 44.83 -7.30
N VAL A 782 5.19 44.31 -6.53
CA VAL A 782 5.52 42.88 -6.54
C VAL A 782 5.01 42.24 -5.25
N LEU A 783 4.19 41.20 -5.38
CA LEU A 783 3.57 40.48 -4.28
C LEU A 783 4.05 39.02 -4.28
N GLN A 784 4.58 38.55 -3.16
CA GLN A 784 4.80 37.12 -2.96
C GLN A 784 3.50 36.47 -2.48
N THR A 785 3.09 35.39 -3.13
CA THR A 785 1.83 34.68 -2.84
C THR A 785 2.14 33.26 -2.44
N PHE A 786 1.61 32.82 -1.30
CA PHE A 786 1.62 31.40 -0.96
C PHE A 786 0.39 30.73 -1.54
N LEU A 787 0.61 29.67 -2.31
CA LEU A 787 -0.42 28.82 -2.88
C LEU A 787 -0.54 27.53 -2.05
N PRO A 788 -1.69 27.25 -1.40
CA PRO A 788 -1.88 25.98 -0.72
C PRO A 788 -1.94 24.83 -1.73
N ARG A 789 -1.52 23.62 -1.34
CA ARG A 789 -1.81 22.43 -2.14
C ARG A 789 -3.28 22.04 -1.93
N ALA A 790 -3.92 21.55 -2.99
CA ALA A 790 -5.19 20.87 -2.84
C ALA A 790 -4.91 19.58 -2.03
N GLY A 791 -5.44 19.45 -0.81
CA GLY A 791 -5.26 18.26 0.05
C GLY A 791 -5.12 18.57 1.54
N ASP A 792 -5.06 17.52 2.38
CA ASP A 792 -4.84 17.66 3.83
C ASP A 792 -3.35 17.63 4.16
N TYR A 793 -2.69 18.78 4.11
CA TYR A 793 -1.28 18.93 4.46
C TYR A 793 -1.12 19.73 5.76
N SER A 794 -0.98 19.03 6.89
CA SER A 794 -0.86 19.64 8.23
C SER A 794 0.34 20.58 8.39
N ASP A 795 1.39 20.35 7.61
CA ASP A 795 2.68 21.03 7.76
C ASP A 795 2.79 22.27 6.87
N GLU A 796 1.77 22.57 6.05
CA GLU A 796 1.78 23.74 5.16
C GLU A 796 1.82 25.06 5.91
N ARG A 797 1.27 25.09 7.13
CA ARG A 797 1.32 26.31 7.94
C ARG A 797 2.75 26.67 8.32
N GLU A 798 3.57 25.69 8.70
CA GLU A 798 4.98 25.90 9.03
C GLU A 798 5.79 26.36 7.81
N LEU A 799 5.52 25.77 6.63
CA LEU A 799 6.16 26.18 5.37
C LEU A 799 5.77 27.63 4.99
N LEU A 800 4.48 27.95 5.06
CA LEU A 800 3.97 29.30 4.85
C LEU A 800 4.60 30.30 5.80
N ASP A 801 4.63 29.99 7.10
CA ASP A 801 5.17 30.87 8.13
C ASP A 801 6.65 31.18 7.82
N ARG A 802 7.47 30.14 7.52
CA ARG A 802 8.89 30.36 7.19
C ARG A 802 9.09 31.11 5.86
N GLN A 803 8.30 30.81 4.83
CA GLN A 803 8.36 31.54 3.56
C GLN A 803 7.99 33.02 3.74
N THR A 804 6.98 33.28 4.57
CA THR A 804 6.50 34.63 4.89
C THR A 804 7.57 35.41 5.65
N GLU A 805 8.23 34.79 6.64
CA GLU A 805 9.35 35.40 7.36
C GLU A 805 10.46 35.87 6.40
N LEU A 806 10.88 35.00 5.46
CA LEU A 806 11.93 35.34 4.50
C LEU A 806 11.51 36.45 3.52
N ALA A 807 10.25 36.46 3.09
CA ALA A 807 9.72 37.52 2.23
C ALA A 807 9.64 38.87 2.97
N VAL A 808 9.22 38.86 4.25
CA VAL A 808 9.21 40.05 5.10
C VAL A 808 10.62 40.57 5.36
N GLU A 809 11.60 39.70 5.63
CA GLU A 809 13.02 40.07 5.74
C GLU A 809 13.51 40.76 4.46
N ALA A 810 13.08 40.28 3.29
CA ALA A 810 13.37 40.84 1.98
C ALA A 810 12.55 42.09 1.61
N ARG A 811 11.65 42.55 2.50
CA ARG A 811 10.70 43.66 2.28
C ARG A 811 9.77 43.45 1.09
N LEU A 812 9.46 42.20 0.78
CA LEU A 812 8.52 41.82 -0.26
C LEU A 812 7.14 41.59 0.37
N PRO A 813 6.10 42.35 -0.01
CA PRO A 813 4.75 42.14 0.52
C PRO A 813 4.25 40.71 0.25
N VAL A 814 3.57 40.11 1.23
CA VAL A 814 3.03 38.76 1.15
C VAL A 814 1.50 38.81 1.15
N ILE A 815 0.87 38.10 0.22
CA ILE A 815 -0.57 37.83 0.23
C ILE A 815 -0.82 36.35 0.51
N ASP A 816 -1.67 36.09 1.50
CA ASP A 816 -1.94 34.75 2.02
C ASP A 816 -3.19 34.16 1.37
N THR A 817 -3.04 33.09 0.59
CA THR A 817 -4.16 32.30 0.06
C THR A 817 -4.30 30.92 0.69
N SER A 818 -3.62 30.65 1.81
CA SER A 818 -3.56 29.33 2.45
C SER A 818 -4.92 28.74 2.83
N THR A 819 -5.91 29.59 3.08
CA THR A 819 -7.27 29.19 3.45
C THR A 819 -8.18 28.91 2.25
N ALA A 820 -7.67 28.98 1.01
CA ALA A 820 -8.47 28.85 -0.21
C ALA A 820 -9.34 27.58 -0.24
N TYR A 821 -8.82 26.46 0.28
CA TYR A 821 -9.51 25.16 0.23
C TYR A 821 -10.22 24.76 1.52
N ASP A 822 -10.28 25.62 2.54
CA ASP A 822 -10.85 25.26 3.85
C ASP A 822 -12.36 25.04 3.82
N SER A 823 -13.06 25.56 2.81
CA SER A 823 -14.48 25.33 2.59
C SER A 823 -14.79 23.93 2.04
N ALA A 824 -13.79 23.22 1.50
CA ALA A 824 -13.99 21.90 0.92
C ALA A 824 -14.15 20.82 2.01
N GLN A 825 -15.24 20.06 1.95
CA GLN A 825 -15.49 18.97 2.91
C GLN A 825 -14.50 17.80 2.78
N ASP A 826 -13.94 17.62 1.58
CA ASP A 826 -12.93 16.63 1.26
C ASP A 826 -11.91 17.29 0.32
N LYS A 827 -10.76 17.70 0.87
CA LYS A 827 -9.71 18.38 0.08
C LYS A 827 -9.11 17.47 -1.00
N HIS A 828 -9.16 16.14 -0.84
CA HIS A 828 -8.70 15.20 -1.87
C HIS A 828 -9.65 15.17 -3.09
N SER A 829 -10.91 15.57 -2.91
CA SER A 829 -11.84 15.70 -4.04
C SER A 829 -11.49 16.84 -4.99
N LEU A 830 -10.56 17.73 -4.59
CA LEU A 830 -10.06 18.82 -5.42
C LEU A 830 -8.91 18.39 -6.33
N TRP A 831 -8.44 17.14 -6.28
CA TRP A 831 -7.37 16.64 -7.15
C TRP A 831 -7.91 16.36 -8.56
N ILE A 832 -7.07 16.54 -9.58
CA ILE A 832 -7.42 16.09 -10.93
C ILE A 832 -7.47 14.56 -11.02
N GLU A 833 -6.59 13.86 -10.30
CA GLU A 833 -6.57 12.38 -10.21
C GLU A 833 -6.01 11.90 -8.87
N ASN A 834 -6.22 10.63 -8.50
CA ASN A 834 -5.76 10.10 -7.21
C ASN A 834 -4.23 10.12 -7.00
N TRP A 835 -3.46 10.22 -8.09
CA TRP A 835 -1.99 10.30 -8.08
C TRP A 835 -1.45 11.69 -8.40
N ASP A 836 -2.34 12.69 -8.55
CA ASP A 836 -1.98 14.01 -9.03
C ASP A 836 -2.75 15.10 -8.28
N ASN A 837 -2.03 15.76 -7.37
CA ASN A 837 -2.57 16.74 -6.43
C ASN A 837 -2.78 18.15 -7.02
N HIS A 838 -2.66 18.31 -8.34
CA HIS A 838 -3.02 19.58 -8.98
C HIS A 838 -4.52 19.84 -8.80
N PRO A 839 -4.91 21.11 -8.55
CA PRO A 839 -6.31 21.46 -8.36
C PRO A 839 -7.11 21.20 -9.65
N ASN A 840 -8.27 20.57 -9.49
CA ASN A 840 -9.26 20.42 -10.54
C ASN A 840 -10.08 21.72 -10.70
N PRO A 841 -11.07 21.78 -11.61
CA PRO A 841 -11.81 23.02 -11.86
C PRO A 841 -12.45 23.62 -10.61
N GLN A 842 -12.94 22.79 -9.67
CA GLN A 842 -13.50 23.28 -8.41
C GLN A 842 -12.42 23.90 -7.51
N GLY A 843 -11.20 23.35 -7.50
CA GLY A 843 -10.05 23.93 -6.81
C GLY A 843 -9.70 25.31 -7.38
N HIS A 844 -9.64 25.42 -8.72
CA HIS A 844 -9.37 26.70 -9.38
C HIS A 844 -10.43 27.78 -9.07
N ILE A 845 -11.71 27.43 -8.97
CA ILE A 845 -12.77 28.36 -8.54
C ILE A 845 -12.51 28.91 -7.13
N LEU A 846 -12.23 28.01 -6.17
CA LEU A 846 -11.96 28.40 -4.78
C LEU A 846 -10.71 29.29 -4.68
N LEU A 847 -9.69 28.98 -5.48
CA LEU A 847 -8.47 29.75 -5.54
C LEU A 847 -8.70 31.14 -6.15
N ALA A 848 -9.48 31.25 -7.23
CA ALA A 848 -9.85 32.54 -7.82
C ALA A 848 -10.57 33.44 -6.82
N GLU A 849 -11.48 32.87 -6.00
CA GLU A 849 -12.16 33.60 -4.93
C GLU A 849 -11.21 34.06 -3.82
N ALA A 850 -10.25 33.21 -3.42
CA ALA A 850 -9.24 33.56 -2.42
C ALA A 850 -8.32 34.67 -2.92
N VAL A 851 -7.77 34.52 -4.13
CA VAL A 851 -6.89 35.51 -4.77
C VAL A 851 -7.60 36.84 -4.93
N HIS A 852 -8.83 36.85 -5.47
CA HIS A 852 -9.61 38.08 -5.64
C HIS A 852 -9.72 38.88 -4.33
N ARG A 853 -10.03 38.20 -3.23
CA ARG A 853 -10.21 38.82 -1.91
C ARG A 853 -8.94 39.50 -1.40
N VAL A 854 -7.79 38.87 -1.58
CA VAL A 854 -6.51 39.37 -1.05
C VAL A 854 -5.78 40.30 -2.00
N LEU A 855 -6.02 40.20 -3.31
CA LEU A 855 -5.36 41.00 -4.34
C LEU A 855 -6.02 42.37 -4.53
N THR A 856 -7.35 42.46 -4.45
CA THR A 856 -8.10 43.69 -4.75
C THR A 856 -7.55 44.96 -4.06
N PRO A 857 -7.15 44.94 -2.77
CA PRO A 857 -6.59 46.12 -2.10
C PRO A 857 -5.26 46.63 -2.67
N TRP A 858 -4.56 45.82 -3.46
CA TRP A 858 -3.26 46.16 -4.06
C TRP A 858 -3.37 46.67 -5.49
N LEU A 859 -4.58 46.66 -6.07
CA LEU A 859 -4.79 47.14 -7.42
C LEU A 859 -4.77 48.68 -7.47
N PRO A 860 -4.21 49.29 -8.53
CA PRO A 860 -4.25 50.74 -8.70
C PRO A 860 -5.69 51.23 -8.78
N HIS A 861 -6.05 52.25 -7.98
CA HIS A 861 -7.34 52.93 -8.06
C HIS A 861 -7.17 54.37 -8.59
N PRO A 862 -8.04 54.85 -9.48
CA PRO A 862 -7.94 56.18 -10.07
C PRO A 862 -8.02 57.34 -9.05
N ASP A 863 -8.55 57.10 -7.85
CA ASP A 863 -8.71 58.09 -6.78
C ASP A 863 -7.68 57.97 -5.63
N ALA A 864 -6.73 57.03 -5.69
CA ALA A 864 -5.75 56.80 -4.63
C ALA A 864 -4.42 57.51 -4.92
N GLU A 865 -4.21 58.68 -4.30
CA GLU A 865 -2.87 59.24 -4.15
C GLU A 865 -2.05 58.32 -3.23
N SER A 866 -1.27 57.41 -3.85
CA SER A 866 -0.36 56.40 -3.28
C SER A 866 -0.96 55.05 -2.87
N SER A 867 -0.28 53.98 -3.32
CA SER A 867 -0.47 52.59 -2.86
C SER A 867 -0.23 52.51 -1.34
N PRO A 868 -0.96 51.66 -0.61
CA PRO A 868 -0.80 51.54 0.84
C PRO A 868 0.65 51.20 1.21
N SER A 869 1.18 51.88 2.23
CA SER A 869 2.50 51.54 2.77
C SER A 869 2.48 50.12 3.37
N VAL A 870 3.63 49.42 3.34
CA VAL A 870 3.79 48.05 3.87
C VAL A 870 3.29 47.92 5.32
N SER A 871 3.29 48.99 6.11
CA SER A 871 2.76 48.99 7.49
C SER A 871 1.24 49.18 7.60
N GLU A 872 0.59 49.81 6.62
CA GLU A 872 -0.86 50.06 6.67
C GLU A 872 -1.69 48.87 6.18
N ALA A 873 -1.19 48.12 5.20
CA ALA A 873 -1.85 46.89 4.72
C ALA A 873 -1.79 45.74 5.74
N ALA A 874 -0.73 45.67 6.56
CA ALA A 874 -0.57 44.66 7.60
C ALA A 874 -1.59 44.81 8.75
N ASN A 875 -2.13 46.02 8.98
CA ASN A 875 -3.10 46.30 10.04
C ASN A 875 -4.56 46.17 9.59
N THR A 876 -4.83 45.93 8.31
CA THR A 876 -6.21 45.78 7.78
C THR A 876 -6.67 44.31 7.70
N LEU A 877 -5.85 43.37 8.19
CA LEU A 877 -6.09 41.92 8.21
C LEU A 877 -6.28 41.35 9.64
N GLU A 878 -6.66 42.18 10.63
CA GLU A 878 -7.19 41.71 11.93
C GLU A 878 -8.71 41.49 11.91
#